data_AF-A0A8K0U5D5-F1
#
_entry.id   AF-A0A8K0U5D5-F1
#
_cell.length_a   1.000
_cell.length_b   1.000
_cell.length_c   1.000
_cell.angle_alpha   90.00
_cell.angle_beta   90.00
_cell.angle_gamma   90.00
#
_symmetry.space_group_name_H-M   'P 1'
#
loop_
_entity.id
_entity.type
_entity.pdbx_description
1 polymer ?
#
loop_
_entity_poly.entity_id
_entity_poly.type
_entity_poly.pdbx_seq_one_letter_code
_entity_poly.pdbx_strand_id
1 'polypeptide(L)'
;MYQPRQLGAQYKELEKIREKKKNASKQKFQQMKAKWADSERLEGEAEEVTNKLDGLKKAEKDRLKKIKDLQNQIRKWQETIANPPQLEDEQAITEEMRQLNSEHNQTRNRMEELQDRQKVNIDASAAEKAKISEAMDQWRLDDERHRKLENLRSWDRDCADAVAWLRNNQHRFKMEVFEPPMISCSVPDRRFTNAIEACFNANQLKMLVAQCEEDYELLNRCLNDSNEAGLKKDARINTWFRPKVEHTIAGPPMSEEELTSLGFDAYAIDKIECPDGLLWYLKRELNLHRTAIGLDGSRVDVSNAMEAVSRFGPRGEGGGATFIAGNVINTVQRSRYGKRAAQNMTRDVRPARNLVSSTVDPEVKRKLDQTIQEARQALEVINEDANTLAAEERAIRSEEAQFKKKYEALEARRKAVHDAKKNLATLSAKIGTNQNKLQELENAPPVDEERARLKNKLLNLCKKRVRIVKEYTQLIRAAISDQNAATRSGIEFLQVGANRNALEALCQQKDERYQRALAEFEEADRVFLAAKADAKHKRDISVELVRGMDKEFQEQFSKMEVDGSVHDRSVEQLRAELEVQKANLDMIMQTNPGVVEQYDRRKAEIGTLTKTLEDRERASQRLEREIKNARDNWQPALETLVESIGKKFSAAFDRIGCAGEIRISPHDDNDKWAIDILVKFRDKEKLQLLTGQRQSGGERSLTTILYLMSLTEEARTPFSLVDEINQGMDQRAERAVHNSMVDVTCKPDSCQYFLITPKLLPDLEYHERMKILCVNNGDWLPEEKGLGNMMRLIDTFVGMRDRSSRAG
;
A
#
# COMPACT_ATOMS: atom_id res chain seq x y z
N MET A 1 -61.96 18.80 -2.82
CA MET A 1 -61.46 17.73 -1.93
C MET A 1 -61.40 16.31 -2.52
N TYR A 2 -62.10 15.96 -3.62
CA TYR A 2 -62.08 14.58 -4.15
C TYR A 2 -60.78 14.17 -4.89
N GLN A 3 -60.18 15.09 -5.66
CA GLN A 3 -58.97 14.80 -6.46
C GLN A 3 -57.69 14.53 -5.65
N PRO A 4 -57.39 15.25 -4.53
CA PRO A 4 -56.20 14.96 -3.71
C PRO A 4 -56.22 13.57 -3.07
N ARG A 5 -57.41 13.09 -2.67
CA ARG A 5 -57.57 11.75 -2.08
C ARG A 5 -57.33 10.62 -3.11
N GLN A 6 -57.71 10.85 -4.37
CA GLN A 6 -57.46 9.89 -5.47
C GLN A 6 -55.97 9.77 -5.78
N LEU A 7 -55.25 10.89 -5.87
CA LEU A 7 -53.79 10.88 -6.07
C LEU A 7 -53.07 10.24 -4.88
N GLY A 8 -53.54 10.47 -3.65
CA GLY A 8 -53.01 9.80 -2.46
C GLY A 8 -53.18 8.27 -2.47
N ALA A 9 -54.31 7.76 -2.98
CA ALA A 9 -54.53 6.32 -3.13
C ALA A 9 -53.64 5.72 -4.24
N GLN A 10 -53.53 6.40 -5.38
CA GLN A 10 -52.64 5.99 -6.48
C GLN A 10 -51.17 5.98 -6.05
N TYR A 11 -50.73 6.98 -5.26
CA TYR A 11 -49.38 7.05 -4.73
C TYR A 11 -49.02 5.82 -3.87
N LYS A 12 -49.91 5.41 -2.96
CA LYS A 12 -49.72 4.21 -2.12
C LYS A 12 -49.73 2.92 -2.93
N GLU A 13 -50.55 2.82 -3.97
CA GLU A 13 -50.62 1.62 -4.80
C GLU A 13 -49.35 1.45 -5.65
N LEU A 14 -48.87 2.55 -6.26
CA LEU A 14 -47.62 2.54 -7.02
C LEU A 14 -46.39 2.23 -6.15
N GLU A 15 -46.38 2.69 -4.89
CA GLU A 15 -45.35 2.33 -3.92
C GLU A 15 -45.30 0.81 -3.65
N LYS A 16 -46.47 0.18 -3.42
CA LYS A 16 -46.57 -1.27 -3.23
C LYS A 16 -46.12 -2.06 -4.46
N ILE A 17 -46.54 -1.64 -5.65
CA ILE A 17 -46.15 -2.28 -6.92
C ILE A 17 -44.63 -2.19 -7.11
N ARG A 18 -44.05 -1.00 -6.87
CA ARG A 18 -42.60 -0.77 -6.95
C ARG A 18 -41.83 -1.69 -6.01
N GLU A 19 -42.19 -1.74 -4.73
CA GLU A 19 -41.48 -2.58 -3.75
C GLU A 19 -41.65 -4.07 -4.04
N LYS A 20 -42.84 -4.52 -4.49
CA LYS A 20 -43.05 -5.90 -4.92
C LYS A 20 -42.13 -6.29 -6.09
N LYS A 21 -42.00 -5.43 -7.10
CA LYS A 21 -41.15 -5.67 -8.28
C LYS A 21 -39.65 -5.60 -7.96
N LYS A 22 -39.25 -4.67 -7.09
CA LYS A 22 -37.88 -4.57 -6.57
C LYS A 22 -37.47 -5.82 -5.79
N ASN A 23 -38.35 -6.34 -4.93
CA ASN A 23 -38.10 -7.57 -4.17
C ASN A 23 -38.02 -8.81 -5.08
N ALA A 24 -38.89 -8.91 -6.10
CA ALA A 24 -38.83 -9.98 -7.10
C ALA A 24 -37.51 -9.95 -7.89
N SER A 25 -37.05 -8.76 -8.30
CA SER A 25 -35.74 -8.56 -8.94
C SER A 25 -34.60 -9.01 -8.02
N LYS A 26 -34.61 -8.61 -6.74
CA LYS A 26 -33.60 -9.01 -5.74
C LYS A 26 -33.52 -10.53 -5.54
N GLN A 27 -34.66 -11.22 -5.48
CA GLN A 27 -34.69 -12.68 -5.37
C GLN A 27 -34.07 -13.37 -6.60
N LYS A 28 -34.33 -12.86 -7.81
CA LYS A 28 -33.72 -13.38 -9.04
C LYS A 28 -32.21 -13.17 -9.07
N PHE A 29 -31.71 -12.02 -8.59
CA PHE A 29 -30.27 -11.80 -8.43
C PHE A 29 -29.61 -12.78 -7.46
N GLN A 30 -30.29 -13.14 -6.36
CA GLN A 30 -29.78 -14.17 -5.44
C GLN A 30 -29.73 -15.56 -6.10
N GLN A 31 -30.76 -15.93 -6.87
CA GLN A 31 -30.77 -17.18 -7.64
C GLN A 31 -29.68 -17.20 -8.72
N MET A 32 -29.43 -16.07 -9.39
CA MET A 32 -28.32 -15.92 -10.32
C MET A 32 -26.97 -16.18 -9.63
N LYS A 33 -26.74 -15.60 -8.45
CA LYS A 33 -25.51 -15.81 -7.69
C LYS A 33 -25.29 -17.29 -7.34
N ALA A 34 -26.35 -18.00 -6.93
CA ALA A 34 -26.27 -19.43 -6.66
C ALA A 34 -25.94 -20.24 -7.92
N LYS A 35 -26.59 -19.94 -9.05
CA LYS A 35 -26.31 -20.61 -10.34
C LYS A 35 -24.91 -20.33 -10.87
N TRP A 36 -24.38 -19.14 -10.63
CA TRP A 36 -22.99 -18.80 -10.94
C TRP A 36 -22.01 -19.67 -10.14
N ALA A 37 -22.20 -19.76 -8.82
CA ALA A 37 -21.37 -20.61 -7.97
C ALA A 37 -21.43 -22.10 -8.38
N ASP A 38 -22.61 -22.60 -8.75
CA ASP A 38 -22.74 -23.96 -9.29
C ASP A 38 -21.97 -24.15 -10.61
N SER A 39 -21.96 -23.13 -11.48
CA SER A 39 -21.20 -23.15 -12.74
C SER A 39 -19.69 -23.16 -12.52
N GLU A 40 -19.21 -22.36 -11.58
CA GLU A 40 -17.80 -22.24 -11.19
C GLU A 40 -17.29 -23.55 -10.55
N ARG A 41 -18.10 -24.17 -9.68
CA ARG A 41 -17.79 -25.49 -9.12
C ARG A 41 -17.63 -26.57 -10.21
N LEU A 42 -18.51 -26.56 -11.21
CA LEU A 42 -18.42 -27.50 -12.33
C LEU A 42 -17.26 -27.19 -13.29
N GLU A 43 -16.77 -25.95 -13.32
CA GLU A 43 -15.57 -25.56 -14.05
C GLU A 43 -14.32 -26.14 -13.41
N GLY A 44 -14.17 -26.01 -12.09
CA GLY A 44 -13.09 -26.66 -11.35
C GLY A 44 -13.07 -28.18 -11.54
N GLU A 45 -14.24 -28.84 -11.47
CA GLU A 45 -14.34 -30.28 -11.77
C GLU A 45 -13.93 -30.63 -13.22
N ALA A 46 -14.21 -29.75 -14.17
CA ALA A 46 -13.84 -29.95 -15.58
C ALA A 46 -12.33 -29.74 -15.80
N GLU A 47 -11.72 -28.76 -15.14
CA GLU A 47 -10.28 -28.52 -15.15
C GLU A 47 -9.51 -29.70 -14.56
N GLU A 48 -9.96 -30.25 -13.43
CA GLU A 48 -9.34 -31.45 -12.85
C GLU A 48 -9.36 -32.65 -13.81
N VAL A 49 -10.49 -32.86 -14.50
CA VAL A 49 -10.62 -33.93 -15.50
C VAL A 49 -9.74 -33.67 -16.72
N THR A 50 -9.60 -32.40 -17.12
CA THR A 50 -8.74 -31.99 -18.24
C THR A 50 -7.26 -32.20 -17.90
N ASN A 51 -6.83 -31.80 -16.70
CA ASN A 51 -5.47 -32.03 -16.19
C ASN A 51 -5.14 -33.52 -16.13
N LYS A 52 -6.09 -34.37 -15.72
CA LYS A 52 -5.93 -35.83 -15.75
C LYS A 52 -5.79 -36.37 -17.19
N LEU A 53 -6.58 -35.85 -18.14
CA LEU A 53 -6.46 -36.21 -19.56
C LEU A 53 -5.09 -35.83 -20.15
N ASP A 54 -4.58 -34.65 -19.82
CA ASP A 54 -3.27 -34.19 -20.28
C ASP A 54 -2.13 -34.97 -19.63
N GLY A 55 -2.27 -35.30 -18.34
CA GLY A 55 -1.36 -36.19 -17.63
C GLY A 55 -1.25 -37.57 -18.29
N LEU A 56 -2.39 -38.19 -18.64
CA LEU A 56 -2.42 -39.47 -19.36
C LEU A 56 -1.80 -39.36 -20.76
N LYS A 57 -2.06 -38.27 -21.48
CA LYS A 57 -1.46 -38.03 -22.81
C LYS A 57 0.07 -37.91 -22.74
N LYS A 58 0.59 -37.25 -21.71
CA LYS A 58 2.03 -37.11 -21.47
C LYS A 58 2.65 -38.46 -21.07
N ALA A 59 2.02 -39.20 -20.17
CA ALA A 59 2.45 -40.52 -19.75
C ALA A 59 2.54 -41.50 -20.93
N GLU A 60 1.55 -41.49 -21.83
CA GLU A 60 1.55 -42.34 -23.02
C GLU A 60 2.64 -41.94 -24.04
N LYS A 61 2.86 -40.63 -24.23
CA LYS A 61 3.95 -40.14 -25.08
C LYS A 61 5.33 -40.55 -24.54
N ASP A 62 5.51 -40.47 -23.22
CA ASP A 62 6.75 -40.88 -22.56
C ASP A 62 6.95 -42.40 -22.61
N ARG A 63 5.87 -43.19 -22.51
CA ARG A 63 5.88 -44.66 -22.71
C ARG A 63 6.38 -45.02 -24.11
N LEU A 64 5.77 -44.44 -25.15
CA LEU A 64 6.16 -44.69 -26.55
C LEU A 64 7.61 -44.26 -26.83
N LYS A 65 8.07 -43.15 -26.24
CA LYS A 65 9.46 -42.71 -26.36
C LYS A 65 10.42 -43.72 -25.71
N LYS A 66 10.12 -44.19 -24.49
CA LYS A 66 10.92 -45.22 -23.79
C LYS A 66 10.99 -46.53 -24.56
N ILE A 67 9.88 -46.98 -25.15
CA ILE A 67 9.84 -48.17 -26.02
C ILE A 67 10.81 -48.00 -27.20
N LYS A 68 10.72 -46.88 -27.92
CA LYS A 68 11.60 -46.57 -29.07
C LYS A 68 13.07 -46.49 -28.67
N ASP A 69 13.38 -45.88 -27.53
CA ASP A 69 14.75 -45.76 -27.02
C ASP A 69 15.33 -47.12 -26.62
N LEU A 70 14.55 -47.97 -25.94
CA LEU A 70 14.95 -49.34 -25.59
C LEU A 70 15.17 -50.22 -26.82
N GLN A 71 14.27 -50.16 -27.82
CA GLN A 71 14.43 -50.88 -29.09
C GLN A 71 15.71 -50.48 -29.83
N ASN A 72 16.03 -49.19 -29.87
CA ASN A 72 17.25 -48.69 -30.50
C ASN A 72 18.52 -49.12 -29.73
N GLN A 73 18.48 -49.16 -28.41
CA GLN A 73 19.61 -49.63 -27.59
C GLN A 73 19.86 -51.13 -27.77
N ILE A 74 18.79 -51.94 -27.78
CA ILE A 74 18.87 -53.39 -28.03
C ILE A 74 19.47 -53.67 -29.41
N ARG A 75 19.00 -52.97 -30.46
CA ARG A 75 19.54 -53.11 -31.82
C ARG A 75 21.05 -52.83 -31.89
N LYS A 76 21.50 -51.70 -31.32
CA LYS A 76 22.93 -51.33 -31.29
C LYS A 76 23.78 -52.37 -30.57
N TRP A 77 23.30 -52.90 -29.45
CA TRP A 77 24.04 -53.92 -28.69
C TRP A 77 24.05 -55.27 -29.42
N GLN A 78 22.97 -55.63 -30.12
CA GLN A 78 22.92 -56.83 -30.97
C GLN A 78 23.88 -56.74 -32.17
N GLU A 79 23.97 -55.58 -32.83
CA GLU A 79 24.93 -55.32 -33.91
C GLU A 79 26.39 -55.42 -33.42
N THR A 80 26.66 -54.99 -32.18
CA THR A 80 27.99 -55.07 -31.57
C THR A 80 28.39 -56.51 -31.22
N ILE A 81 27.42 -57.35 -30.85
CA ILE A 81 27.65 -58.79 -30.57
C ILE A 81 27.83 -59.57 -31.88
N ALA A 82 27.15 -59.19 -32.95
CA ALA A 82 27.23 -59.86 -34.25
C ALA A 82 28.61 -59.71 -34.94
N ASN A 83 29.46 -58.78 -34.49
CA ASN A 83 30.78 -58.52 -35.08
C ASN A 83 31.89 -58.56 -34.01
N PRO A 84 32.27 -59.75 -33.50
CA PRO A 84 33.26 -59.89 -32.44
C PRO A 84 34.70 -59.70 -32.94
N PRO A 85 35.59 -59.02 -32.20
CA PRO A 85 37.01 -58.88 -32.55
C PRO A 85 37.77 -60.22 -32.40
N GLN A 86 38.81 -60.43 -33.22
CA GLN A 86 39.70 -61.61 -33.13
C GLN A 86 40.44 -61.62 -31.78
N LEU A 87 40.41 -62.75 -31.07
CA LEU A 87 40.98 -62.92 -29.73
C LEU A 87 42.17 -63.90 -29.77
N GLU A 88 43.26 -63.56 -29.08
CA GLU A 88 44.39 -64.45 -28.80
C GLU A 88 44.00 -65.55 -27.78
N ASP A 89 44.71 -66.69 -27.79
CA ASP A 89 44.42 -67.82 -26.90
C ASP A 89 44.85 -67.55 -25.44
N GLU A 90 43.87 -67.54 -24.54
CA GLU A 90 44.00 -67.11 -23.14
C GLU A 90 44.87 -68.08 -22.30
N GLN A 91 45.00 -69.34 -22.75
CA GLN A 91 45.80 -70.36 -22.06
C GLN A 91 47.31 -70.14 -22.23
N ALA A 92 47.75 -69.64 -23.39
CA ALA A 92 49.16 -69.36 -23.66
C ALA A 92 49.69 -68.18 -22.82
N ILE A 93 48.90 -67.10 -22.69
CA ILE A 93 49.25 -65.92 -21.89
C ILE A 93 49.28 -66.24 -20.39
N THR A 94 48.41 -67.15 -19.93
CA THR A 94 48.35 -67.55 -18.52
C THR A 94 49.58 -68.37 -18.11
N GLU A 95 50.11 -69.20 -18.99
CA GLU A 95 51.32 -69.99 -18.73
C GLU A 95 52.59 -69.12 -18.71
N GLU A 96 52.69 -68.13 -19.61
CA GLU A 96 53.77 -67.12 -19.60
C GLU A 96 53.76 -66.27 -18.32
N MET A 97 52.58 -65.86 -17.83
CA MET A 97 52.47 -65.16 -16.55
C MET A 97 52.84 -66.04 -15.36
N ARG A 98 52.61 -67.36 -15.43
CA ARG A 98 52.94 -68.28 -14.34
C ARG A 98 54.45 -68.44 -14.17
N GLN A 99 55.18 -68.49 -15.28
CA GLN A 99 56.65 -68.52 -15.28
C GLN A 99 57.23 -67.20 -14.75
N LEU A 100 56.72 -66.06 -15.22
CA LEU A 100 57.16 -64.74 -14.77
C LEU A 100 56.87 -64.52 -13.26
N ASN A 101 55.71 -64.99 -12.76
CA ASN A 101 55.37 -64.91 -11.34
C ASN A 101 56.29 -65.76 -10.44
N SER A 102 56.81 -66.88 -10.94
CA SER A 102 57.76 -67.72 -10.19
C SER A 102 59.08 -66.98 -9.93
N GLU A 103 59.57 -66.24 -10.93
CA GLU A 103 60.77 -65.39 -10.81
C GLU A 103 60.52 -64.17 -9.91
N HIS A 104 59.32 -63.59 -9.96
CA HIS A 104 58.95 -62.46 -9.11
C HIS A 104 58.82 -62.80 -7.63
N ASN A 105 58.38 -64.00 -7.26
CA ASN A 105 58.25 -64.40 -5.86
C ASN A 105 59.57 -64.27 -5.08
N GLN A 106 60.73 -64.48 -5.72
CA GLN A 106 62.03 -64.29 -5.09
C GLN A 106 62.34 -62.80 -4.83
N THR A 107 61.95 -61.91 -5.75
CA THR A 107 62.09 -60.46 -5.60
C THR A 107 61.11 -59.91 -4.57
N ARG A 108 59.88 -60.45 -4.55
CA ARG A 108 58.80 -60.11 -3.62
C ARG A 108 59.18 -60.44 -2.18
N ASN A 109 59.79 -61.60 -1.93
CA ASN A 109 60.24 -61.97 -0.59
C ASN A 109 61.35 -61.03 -0.07
N ARG A 110 62.25 -60.55 -0.95
CA ARG A 110 63.26 -59.54 -0.60
C ARG A 110 62.64 -58.16 -0.32
N MET A 111 61.55 -57.82 -1.01
CA MET A 111 60.78 -56.60 -0.75
C MET A 111 59.98 -56.71 0.55
N GLU A 112 59.40 -57.87 0.89
CA GLU A 112 58.70 -58.11 2.17
C GLU A 112 59.66 -57.94 3.36
N GLU A 113 60.86 -58.53 3.28
CA GLU A 113 61.88 -58.40 4.32
C GLU A 113 62.37 -56.95 4.50
N LEU A 114 62.48 -56.19 3.39
CA LEU A 114 62.78 -54.76 3.42
C LEU A 114 61.60 -53.93 3.95
N GLN A 115 60.36 -54.28 3.61
CA GLN A 115 59.14 -53.62 4.09
C GLN A 115 58.96 -53.80 5.59
N ASP A 116 59.27 -54.97 6.14
CA ASP A 116 59.24 -55.19 7.59
C ASP A 116 60.25 -54.28 8.30
N ARG A 117 61.47 -54.13 7.75
CA ARG A 117 62.48 -53.19 8.27
C ARG A 117 62.05 -51.73 8.13
N GLN A 118 61.43 -51.35 7.02
CA GLN A 118 60.87 -50.02 6.81
C GLN A 118 59.68 -49.74 7.72
N LYS A 119 58.81 -50.72 7.96
CA LYS A 119 57.64 -50.58 8.82
C LYS A 119 58.05 -50.30 10.26
N VAL A 120 59.07 -51.01 10.76
CA VAL A 120 59.68 -50.71 12.06
C VAL A 120 60.19 -49.26 12.11
N ASN A 121 60.82 -48.78 11.03
CA ASN A 121 61.33 -47.40 10.95
C ASN A 121 60.21 -46.34 10.79
N ILE A 122 59.15 -46.65 10.03
CA ILE A 122 57.98 -45.79 9.83
C ILE A 122 57.14 -45.71 11.11
N ASP A 123 56.94 -46.82 11.81
CA ASP A 123 56.22 -46.86 13.09
C ASP A 123 56.97 -46.04 14.14
N ALA A 124 58.32 -46.11 14.15
CA ALA A 124 59.17 -45.25 14.97
C ALA A 124 59.07 -43.76 14.57
N SER A 125 59.10 -43.43 13.27
CA SER A 125 58.94 -42.07 12.75
C SER A 125 57.55 -41.49 13.03
N ALA A 126 56.51 -42.31 12.89
CA ALA A 126 55.12 -41.95 13.10
C ALA A 126 54.83 -41.69 14.59
N ALA A 127 55.39 -42.50 15.49
CA ALA A 127 55.32 -42.26 16.91
C ALA A 127 55.91 -40.89 17.30
N GLU A 128 57.06 -40.50 16.73
CA GLU A 128 57.68 -39.20 17.00
C GLU A 128 56.96 -38.03 16.30
N LYS A 129 56.43 -38.21 15.08
CA LYS A 129 55.59 -37.20 14.40
C LYS A 129 54.25 -36.98 15.10
N ALA A 130 53.64 -38.04 15.64
CA ALA A 130 52.40 -37.94 16.40
C ALA A 130 52.60 -37.12 17.67
N LYS A 131 53.71 -37.32 18.39
CA LYS A 131 54.11 -36.48 19.54
C LYS A 131 54.28 -35.01 19.17
N ILE A 132 54.85 -34.70 17.98
CA ILE A 132 54.97 -33.31 17.49
C ILE A 132 53.61 -32.72 17.12
N SER A 133 52.74 -33.48 16.44
CA SER A 133 51.41 -33.02 16.04
C SER A 133 50.54 -32.74 17.25
N GLU A 134 50.52 -33.65 18.23
CA GLU A 134 49.73 -33.53 19.45
C GLU A 134 50.19 -32.33 20.30
N ALA A 135 51.50 -32.07 20.37
CA ALA A 135 52.05 -30.89 21.02
C ALA A 135 51.76 -29.58 20.25
N MET A 136 51.76 -29.60 18.91
CA MET A 136 51.40 -28.45 18.07
C MET A 136 49.90 -28.12 18.11
N ASP A 137 49.03 -29.12 18.19
CA ASP A 137 47.58 -28.93 18.29
C ASP A 137 47.21 -28.34 19.66
N GLN A 138 47.85 -28.80 20.74
CA GLN A 138 47.72 -28.20 22.07
C GLN A 138 48.22 -26.74 22.11
N TRP A 139 49.23 -26.38 21.31
CA TRP A 139 49.72 -25.00 21.19
C TRP A 139 48.75 -24.07 20.41
N ARG A 140 47.98 -24.60 19.44
CA ARG A 140 47.03 -23.83 18.61
C ARG A 140 45.68 -23.57 19.28
N LEU A 141 45.31 -24.35 20.29
CA LEU A 141 44.02 -24.27 21.00
C LEU A 141 43.87 -23.05 21.93
N ASP A 142 44.91 -22.23 22.10
CA ASP A 142 45.01 -21.17 23.13
C ASP A 142 44.70 -19.72 22.64
N ASP A 143 43.98 -19.56 21.51
CA ASP A 143 43.53 -18.23 21.04
C ASP A 143 42.22 -17.78 21.72
N GLU A 144 42.20 -16.58 22.32
CA GLU A 144 41.08 -16.03 23.11
C GLU A 144 39.76 -16.02 22.32
N ARG A 145 39.84 -15.81 21.01
CA ARG A 145 38.66 -15.81 20.09
C ARG A 145 38.09 -17.21 19.85
N HIS A 146 38.89 -18.26 19.97
CA HIS A 146 38.42 -19.64 19.82
C HIS A 146 37.68 -20.11 21.08
N ARG A 147 38.17 -19.73 22.27
CA ARG A 147 37.49 -20.02 23.54
C ARG A 147 36.14 -19.32 23.67
N LYS A 148 36.03 -18.07 23.20
CA LYS A 148 34.74 -17.36 23.11
C LYS A 148 33.76 -18.02 22.14
N LEU A 149 34.26 -18.61 21.04
CA LEU A 149 33.45 -19.36 20.08
C LEU A 149 32.93 -20.68 20.66
N GLU A 150 33.76 -21.44 21.40
CA GLU A 150 33.33 -22.66 22.08
C GLU A 150 32.33 -22.37 23.22
N ASN A 151 32.54 -21.28 23.97
CA ASN A 151 31.54 -20.81 24.92
C ASN A 151 30.21 -20.50 24.25
N LEU A 152 30.20 -19.81 23.10
CA LEU A 152 28.97 -19.59 22.31
C LEU A 152 28.36 -20.92 21.86
N ARG A 153 29.18 -21.86 21.38
CA ARG A 153 28.73 -23.17 20.89
C ARG A 153 28.00 -24.00 21.95
N SER A 154 28.36 -23.84 23.22
CA SER A 154 27.73 -24.56 24.33
C SER A 154 26.25 -24.23 24.55
N TRP A 155 25.81 -23.02 24.17
CA TRP A 155 24.43 -22.56 24.40
C TRP A 155 23.70 -22.04 23.15
N ASP A 156 24.43 -21.71 22.07
CA ASP A 156 23.89 -21.35 20.75
C ASP A 156 24.79 -21.92 19.63
N ARG A 157 24.55 -23.20 19.31
CA ARG A 157 25.32 -23.95 18.32
C ARG A 157 25.14 -23.40 16.91
N ASP A 158 23.95 -22.91 16.57
CA ASP A 158 23.63 -22.44 15.23
C ASP A 158 24.36 -21.10 14.94
N CYS A 159 24.43 -20.19 15.91
CA CYS A 159 25.23 -18.97 15.80
C CYS A 159 26.74 -19.27 15.72
N ALA A 160 27.23 -20.24 16.51
CA ALA A 160 28.63 -20.66 16.44
C ALA A 160 29.00 -21.28 15.08
N ASP A 161 28.13 -22.12 14.52
CA ASP A 161 28.34 -22.72 13.20
C ASP A 161 28.28 -21.64 12.10
N ALA A 162 27.42 -20.62 12.24
CA ALA A 162 27.39 -19.46 11.33
C ALA A 162 28.68 -18.62 11.39
N VAL A 163 29.27 -18.42 12.57
CA VAL A 163 30.57 -17.76 12.73
C VAL A 163 31.69 -18.60 12.13
N ALA A 164 31.69 -19.92 12.33
CA ALA A 164 32.65 -20.82 11.71
C ALA A 164 32.56 -20.79 10.17
N TRP A 165 31.33 -20.77 9.63
CA TRP A 165 31.10 -20.59 8.21
C TRP A 165 31.61 -19.24 7.71
N LEU A 166 31.34 -18.15 8.44
CA LEU A 166 31.80 -16.80 8.09
C LEU A 166 33.33 -16.76 7.99
N ARG A 167 34.05 -17.31 8.97
CA ARG A 167 35.52 -17.38 8.97
C ARG A 167 36.09 -18.05 7.71
N ASN A 168 35.43 -19.10 7.20
CA ASN A 168 35.85 -19.80 5.98
C ASN A 168 35.45 -19.08 4.68
N ASN A 169 34.49 -18.16 4.73
CA ASN A 169 33.87 -17.54 3.56
C ASN A 169 34.07 -16.02 3.50
N GLN A 170 34.96 -15.44 4.31
CA GLN A 170 35.27 -14.00 4.29
C GLN A 170 35.63 -13.49 2.89
N HIS A 171 36.33 -14.29 2.08
CA HIS A 171 36.72 -13.95 0.71
C HIS A 171 35.55 -13.68 -0.25
N ARG A 172 34.31 -14.06 0.11
CA ARG A 172 33.11 -13.83 -0.71
C ARG A 172 32.53 -12.44 -0.52
N PHE A 173 32.88 -11.75 0.56
CA PHE A 173 32.35 -10.43 0.91
C PHE A 173 33.28 -9.33 0.41
N LYS A 174 32.69 -8.19 0.04
CA LYS A 174 33.42 -7.03 -0.47
C LYS A 174 34.15 -6.29 0.65
N MET A 175 33.53 -6.20 1.81
CA MET A 175 34.09 -5.63 3.04
C MET A 175 34.03 -6.66 4.16
N GLU A 176 34.88 -6.48 5.17
CA GLU A 176 34.93 -7.36 6.33
C GLU A 176 33.58 -7.34 7.05
N VAL A 177 32.96 -8.52 7.17
CA VAL A 177 31.78 -8.74 8.01
C VAL A 177 32.27 -9.10 9.41
N PHE A 178 31.82 -8.37 10.41
CA PHE A 178 32.29 -8.54 11.79
C PHE A 178 31.52 -9.62 12.54
N GLU A 179 32.28 -10.39 13.31
CA GLU A 179 31.78 -11.39 14.25
C GLU A 179 30.95 -10.75 15.38
N PRO A 180 30.05 -11.53 16.02
CA PRO A 180 29.23 -11.04 17.12
C PRO A 180 30.01 -10.31 18.21
N PRO A 181 29.47 -9.23 18.80
CA PRO A 181 30.13 -8.44 19.84
C PRO A 181 30.67 -9.27 21.00
N MET A 182 30.03 -10.39 21.34
CA MET A 182 30.51 -11.30 22.37
C MET A 182 31.90 -11.88 22.10
N ILE A 183 32.27 -12.08 20.83
CA ILE A 183 33.58 -12.61 20.41
C ILE A 183 34.56 -11.48 20.13
N SER A 184 34.09 -10.46 19.41
CA SER A 184 34.91 -9.37 18.85
C SER A 184 35.18 -8.22 19.82
N CYS A 185 34.43 -8.10 20.92
CA CYS A 185 34.65 -7.05 21.93
C CYS A 185 35.35 -7.59 23.19
N SER A 186 36.17 -6.73 23.80
CA SER A 186 36.81 -6.94 25.10
C SER A 186 36.55 -5.74 26.01
N VAL A 187 36.48 -5.99 27.32
CA VAL A 187 36.38 -4.95 28.34
C VAL A 187 37.67 -4.99 29.15
N PRO A 188 38.60 -4.04 28.97
CA PRO A 188 39.89 -4.04 29.66
C PRO A 188 39.76 -3.98 31.19
N ASP A 189 38.80 -3.20 31.70
CA ASP A 189 38.55 -3.08 33.15
C ASP A 189 37.36 -3.96 33.59
N ARG A 190 37.68 -5.00 34.36
CA ARG A 190 36.71 -6.00 34.85
C ARG A 190 35.58 -5.40 35.70
N ARG A 191 35.79 -4.22 36.30
CA ARG A 191 34.76 -3.55 37.12
C ARG A 191 33.57 -3.10 36.29
N PHE A 192 33.81 -2.71 35.03
CA PHE A 192 32.77 -2.25 34.11
C PHE A 192 32.09 -3.38 33.34
N THR A 193 32.61 -4.61 33.38
CA THR A 193 32.10 -5.73 32.57
C THR A 193 30.62 -6.01 32.81
N ASN A 194 30.16 -5.99 34.06
CA ASN A 194 28.75 -6.18 34.41
C ASN A 194 27.86 -5.07 33.82
N ALA A 195 28.30 -3.82 33.96
CA ALA A 195 27.57 -2.64 33.48
C ALA A 195 27.49 -2.62 31.95
N ILE A 196 28.60 -2.91 31.27
CA ILE A 196 28.69 -2.94 29.81
C ILE A 196 27.86 -4.09 29.24
N GLU A 197 28.00 -5.31 29.75
CA GLU A 197 27.22 -6.46 29.26
C GLU A 197 25.72 -6.24 29.48
N ALA A 198 25.33 -5.59 30.58
CA ALA A 198 23.94 -5.25 30.84
C ALA A 198 23.34 -4.27 29.82
N CYS A 199 24.14 -3.46 29.10
CA CYS A 199 23.67 -2.60 28.02
C CYS A 199 23.21 -3.40 26.79
N PHE A 200 23.68 -4.65 26.63
CA PHE A 200 23.27 -5.51 25.54
C PHE A 200 22.10 -6.41 25.92
N ASN A 201 21.20 -6.65 24.97
CA ASN A 201 20.28 -7.77 25.04
C ASN A 201 20.93 -9.04 24.43
N ALA A 202 20.34 -10.20 24.70
CA ALA A 202 20.88 -11.50 24.26
C ALA A 202 21.01 -11.61 22.72
N ASN A 203 20.16 -10.92 21.95
CA ASN A 203 20.20 -10.95 20.49
C ASN A 203 21.28 -10.00 19.92
N GLN A 204 21.52 -8.87 20.58
CA GLN A 204 22.53 -7.88 20.22
C GLN A 204 23.94 -8.44 20.43
N LEU A 205 24.16 -9.25 21.46
CA LEU A 205 25.44 -9.95 21.67
C LEU A 205 25.76 -10.98 20.57
N LYS A 206 24.73 -11.47 19.85
CA LYS A 206 24.81 -12.48 18.78
C LYS A 206 24.73 -11.90 17.36
N MET A 207 24.80 -10.58 17.22
CA MET A 207 24.57 -9.90 15.95
C MET A 207 25.79 -9.93 15.03
N LEU A 208 25.67 -10.45 13.81
CA LEU A 208 26.69 -10.29 12.77
C LEU A 208 26.51 -8.95 12.07
N VAL A 209 27.60 -8.19 11.93
CA VAL A 209 27.55 -6.80 11.45
C VAL A 209 28.24 -6.67 10.10
N ALA A 210 27.47 -6.29 9.08
CA ALA A 210 27.97 -6.00 7.73
C ALA A 210 28.18 -4.50 7.53
N GLN A 211 29.11 -4.13 6.64
CA GLN A 211 29.49 -2.73 6.38
C GLN A 211 28.83 -2.11 5.14
N CYS A 212 28.32 -2.91 4.20
CA CYS A 212 27.48 -2.44 3.10
C CYS A 212 26.21 -3.28 2.92
N GLU A 213 25.32 -2.76 2.08
CA GLU A 213 24.04 -3.37 1.76
C GLU A 213 24.22 -4.68 0.99
N GLU A 214 25.16 -4.72 0.04
CA GLU A 214 25.39 -5.91 -0.79
C GLU A 214 25.91 -7.09 0.04
N ASP A 215 26.85 -6.84 0.97
CA ASP A 215 27.37 -7.88 1.86
C ASP A 215 26.32 -8.31 2.88
N TYR A 216 25.46 -7.40 3.34
CA TYR A 216 24.33 -7.71 4.22
C TYR A 216 23.31 -8.64 3.54
N GLU A 217 22.93 -8.33 2.29
CA GLU A 217 22.04 -9.16 1.49
C GLU A 217 22.66 -10.53 1.20
N LEU A 218 23.95 -10.57 0.86
CA LEU A 218 24.68 -11.81 0.61
C LEU A 218 24.75 -12.67 1.88
N LEU A 219 25.06 -12.05 3.03
CA LEU A 219 25.14 -12.73 4.32
C LEU A 219 23.78 -13.33 4.72
N ASN A 220 22.69 -12.57 4.56
CA ASN A 220 21.34 -13.08 4.80
C ASN A 220 20.96 -14.19 3.84
N ARG A 221 21.30 -14.06 2.56
CA ARG A 221 21.02 -15.11 1.58
C ARG A 221 21.72 -16.41 1.94
N CYS A 222 23.00 -16.35 2.31
CA CYS A 222 23.79 -17.56 2.62
C CYS A 222 23.42 -18.20 3.96
N LEU A 223 23.08 -17.41 4.98
CA LEU A 223 22.82 -17.91 6.34
C LEU A 223 21.34 -18.20 6.63
N ASN A 224 20.42 -17.39 6.09
CA ASN A 224 18.99 -17.43 6.46
C ASN A 224 18.06 -17.85 5.31
N ASP A 225 18.32 -17.43 4.07
CA ASP A 225 17.40 -17.69 2.95
C ASP A 225 17.74 -18.97 2.16
N SER A 226 18.96 -19.48 2.29
CA SER A 226 19.45 -20.67 1.58
C SER A 226 20.14 -21.67 2.51
N ASN A 227 20.30 -22.91 2.04
CA ASN A 227 21.06 -23.94 2.74
C ASN A 227 22.56 -23.92 2.39
N GLU A 228 23.08 -22.85 1.76
CA GLU A 228 24.49 -22.77 1.36
C GLU A 228 25.46 -22.85 2.55
N ALA A 229 25.06 -22.34 3.71
CA ALA A 229 25.87 -22.38 4.92
C ALA A 229 25.86 -23.74 5.65
N GLY A 230 25.06 -24.70 5.19
CA GLY A 230 24.94 -26.01 5.85
C GLY A 230 24.30 -25.95 7.25
N LEU A 231 23.65 -24.84 7.58
CA LEU A 231 22.93 -24.65 8.84
C LEU A 231 21.63 -25.46 8.86
N LYS A 232 21.06 -25.67 10.05
CA LYS A 232 19.75 -26.32 10.19
C LYS A 232 18.67 -25.47 9.51
N LYS A 233 17.66 -26.13 8.92
CA LYS A 233 16.56 -25.47 8.18
C LYS A 233 15.78 -24.40 8.95
N ASP A 234 15.78 -24.47 10.28
CA ASP A 234 15.06 -23.52 11.14
C ASP A 234 15.99 -22.52 11.86
N ALA A 235 17.30 -22.56 11.59
CA ALA A 235 18.26 -21.64 12.18
C ALA A 235 18.02 -20.23 11.64
N ARG A 236 17.81 -19.27 12.54
CA ARG A 236 17.69 -17.84 12.19
C ARG A 236 18.82 -17.06 12.83
N ILE A 237 19.75 -16.61 12.00
CA ILE A 237 20.94 -15.88 12.42
C ILE A 237 20.68 -14.37 12.33
N ASN A 238 20.98 -13.66 13.42
CA ASN A 238 20.79 -12.21 13.48
C ASN A 238 21.89 -11.49 12.70
N THR A 239 21.50 -10.72 11.69
CA THR A 239 22.40 -9.90 10.85
C THR A 239 21.97 -8.44 10.92
N TRP A 240 22.93 -7.52 10.80
CA TRP A 240 22.67 -6.08 10.86
C TRP A 240 23.49 -5.28 9.85
N PHE A 241 22.82 -4.31 9.22
CA PHE A 241 23.45 -3.25 8.43
C PHE A 241 22.57 -1.99 8.42
N ARG A 242 23.22 -0.82 8.53
CA ARG A 242 22.60 0.48 8.29
C ARG A 242 23.61 1.44 7.64
N PRO A 243 23.20 2.26 6.66
CA PRO A 243 24.11 3.22 6.03
C PRO A 243 24.66 4.20 7.05
N LYS A 244 25.97 4.46 7.00
CA LYS A 244 26.67 5.39 7.90
C LYS A 244 26.30 6.82 7.54
N VAL A 245 25.48 7.46 8.37
CA VAL A 245 25.01 8.84 8.19
C VAL A 245 25.31 9.62 9.46
N GLU A 246 26.48 10.26 9.55
CA GLU A 246 27.00 10.83 10.81
C GLU A 246 26.10 11.92 11.41
N HIS A 247 25.39 12.68 10.57
CA HIS A 247 24.47 13.74 11.03
C HIS A 247 23.15 13.23 11.62
N THR A 248 22.92 11.90 11.69
CA THR A 248 21.70 11.32 12.28
C THR A 248 21.85 10.88 13.74
N ILE A 249 23.09 10.83 14.25
CA ILE A 249 23.33 10.42 15.63
C ILE A 249 23.47 11.66 16.51
N ALA A 250 22.60 11.75 17.52
CA ALA A 250 22.72 12.75 18.56
C ALA A 250 23.97 12.46 19.42
N GLY A 251 24.73 13.52 19.74
CA GLY A 251 25.92 13.45 20.59
C GLY A 251 25.64 12.96 22.03
N PRO A 252 26.69 12.79 22.85
CA PRO A 252 26.53 12.48 24.27
C PRO A 252 25.70 13.56 24.98
N PRO A 253 24.82 13.18 25.93
CA PRO A 253 23.90 14.11 26.59
C PRO A 253 24.56 15.07 27.60
N MET A 254 25.78 14.76 28.05
CA MET A 254 26.52 15.52 29.06
C MET A 254 27.97 15.68 28.60
N SER A 255 28.59 16.78 28.97
CA SER A 255 30.06 16.92 28.87
C SER A 255 30.77 16.02 29.90
N GLU A 256 32.06 15.74 29.70
CA GLU A 256 32.84 14.94 30.67
C GLU A 256 32.90 15.60 32.06
N GLU A 257 32.93 16.93 32.12
CA GLU A 257 32.90 17.71 33.36
C GLU A 257 31.55 17.56 34.08
N GLU A 258 30.44 17.69 33.36
CA GLU A 258 29.09 17.47 33.90
C GLU A 258 28.89 16.02 34.36
N LEU A 259 29.41 15.05 33.58
CA LEU A 259 29.31 13.62 33.88
C LEU A 259 29.98 13.30 35.23
N THR A 260 31.16 13.85 35.46
CA THR A 260 31.90 13.69 36.72
C THR A 260 31.19 14.39 37.87
N SER A 261 30.63 15.59 37.65
CA SER A 261 29.90 16.35 38.67
C SER A 261 28.64 15.65 39.18
N LEU A 262 28.01 14.84 38.32
CA LEU A 262 26.81 14.05 38.62
C LEU A 262 27.14 12.65 39.19
N GLY A 263 28.43 12.35 39.41
CA GLY A 263 28.88 11.12 40.05
C GLY A 263 29.04 9.92 39.13
N PHE A 264 29.07 10.11 37.81
CA PHE A 264 29.35 9.05 36.83
C PHE A 264 30.86 8.92 36.56
N ASP A 265 31.32 7.71 36.22
CA ASP A 265 32.73 7.40 35.97
C ASP A 265 33.13 7.57 34.50
N ALA A 266 32.30 7.12 33.56
CA ALA A 266 32.56 7.21 32.12
C ALA A 266 31.30 6.90 31.28
N TYR A 267 31.36 7.15 29.96
CA TYR A 267 30.40 6.56 29.03
C TYR A 267 30.75 5.11 28.72
N ALA A 268 29.72 4.30 28.41
CA ALA A 268 29.89 2.88 28.13
C ALA A 268 30.79 2.60 26.92
N ILE A 269 30.80 3.52 25.93
CA ILE A 269 31.64 3.39 24.74
C ILE A 269 33.14 3.53 25.01
N ASP A 270 33.54 4.24 26.08
CA ASP A 270 34.95 4.49 26.39
C ASP A 270 35.61 3.32 27.13
N LYS A 271 34.79 2.39 27.62
CA LYS A 271 35.22 1.23 28.42
C LYS A 271 35.08 -0.10 27.66
N ILE A 272 34.73 -0.06 26.38
CA ILE A 272 34.65 -1.24 25.50
C ILE A 272 35.64 -1.10 24.35
N GLU A 273 36.45 -2.14 24.13
CA GLU A 273 37.37 -2.23 23.01
C GLU A 273 36.72 -3.09 21.91
N CYS A 274 36.60 -2.54 20.70
CA CYS A 274 35.99 -3.23 19.56
C CYS A 274 36.57 -2.73 18.22
N PRO A 275 36.51 -3.55 17.15
CA PRO A 275 36.88 -3.13 15.80
C PRO A 275 36.09 -1.91 15.29
N ASP A 276 36.72 -1.07 14.47
CA ASP A 276 36.15 0.22 14.02
C ASP A 276 34.79 0.09 13.33
N GLY A 277 34.57 -0.96 12.54
CA GLY A 277 33.30 -1.17 11.85
C GLY A 277 32.13 -1.56 12.77
N LEU A 278 32.42 -2.07 13.97
CA LEU A 278 31.41 -2.34 15.01
C LEU A 278 31.00 -1.08 15.78
N LEU A 279 31.84 -0.05 15.83
CA LEU A 279 31.52 1.20 16.55
C LEU A 279 30.22 1.85 16.05
N TRP A 280 29.95 1.75 14.74
CA TRP A 280 28.72 2.27 14.16
C TRP A 280 27.48 1.57 14.70
N TYR A 281 27.53 0.24 14.80
CA TYR A 281 26.47 -0.58 15.40
C TYR A 281 26.26 -0.21 16.88
N LEU A 282 27.35 -0.12 17.65
CA LEU A 282 27.30 0.22 19.08
C LEU A 282 26.74 1.63 19.35
N LYS A 283 27.07 2.61 18.51
CA LYS A 283 26.53 3.98 18.63
C LYS A 283 25.06 4.04 18.23
N ARG A 284 24.66 3.40 17.13
CA ARG A 284 23.32 3.57 16.56
C ARG A 284 22.25 2.71 17.25
N GLU A 285 22.52 1.43 17.46
CA GLU A 285 21.52 0.49 18.00
C GLU A 285 21.52 0.48 19.52
N LEU A 286 22.70 0.54 20.14
CA LEU A 286 22.85 0.41 21.60
C LEU A 286 22.98 1.77 22.31
N ASN A 287 23.24 2.86 21.56
CA ASN A 287 23.48 4.19 22.12
C ASN A 287 24.54 4.18 23.25
N LEU A 288 25.60 3.38 23.11
CA LEU A 288 26.63 3.26 24.15
C LEU A 288 27.35 4.60 24.42
N HIS A 289 27.46 5.46 23.41
CA HIS A 289 28.01 6.81 23.53
C HIS A 289 27.09 7.79 24.28
N ARG A 290 25.85 7.41 24.55
CA ARG A 290 24.88 8.17 25.36
C ARG A 290 24.54 7.46 26.67
N THR A 291 25.22 6.35 26.97
CA THR A 291 24.98 5.54 28.17
C THR A 291 26.04 5.82 29.22
N ALA A 292 25.72 6.61 30.24
CA ALA A 292 26.65 6.92 31.34
C ALA A 292 26.70 5.79 32.37
N ILE A 293 27.88 5.48 32.91
CA ILE A 293 28.08 4.44 33.92
C ILE A 293 28.68 5.06 35.18
N GLY A 294 28.01 4.86 36.31
CA GLY A 294 28.53 5.14 37.65
C GLY A 294 28.51 3.86 38.45
N LEU A 295 29.68 3.33 38.81
CA LEU A 295 29.81 2.06 39.55
C LEU A 295 29.36 2.21 41.01
N ASP A 296 29.46 3.41 41.56
CA ASP A 296 28.99 3.74 42.91
C ASP A 296 27.64 4.46 42.84
N GLY A 297 26.56 3.68 42.98
CA GLY A 297 25.19 4.22 42.91
C GLY A 297 24.86 5.26 43.97
N SER A 298 25.64 5.35 45.06
CA SER A 298 25.43 6.36 46.11
C SER A 298 25.92 7.75 45.72
N ARG A 299 26.84 7.85 44.75
CA ARG A 299 27.38 9.12 44.24
C ARG A 299 26.53 9.71 43.11
N VAL A 300 25.69 8.89 42.49
CA VAL A 300 24.90 9.29 41.33
C VAL A 300 23.61 9.97 41.79
N ASP A 301 23.50 11.27 41.51
CA ASP A 301 22.25 11.99 41.71
C ASP A 301 21.24 11.64 40.60
N VAL A 302 20.36 10.69 40.90
CA VAL A 302 19.36 10.15 39.96
C VAL A 302 18.43 11.25 39.43
N SER A 303 18.04 12.24 40.26
CA SER A 303 17.08 13.27 39.85
C SER A 303 17.71 14.22 38.84
N ASN A 304 18.91 14.73 39.14
CA ASN A 304 19.64 15.63 38.26
C ASN A 304 20.15 14.91 37.00
N ALA A 305 20.54 13.63 37.13
CA ALA A 305 20.89 12.79 35.98
C ALA A 305 19.70 12.60 35.03
N MET A 306 18.47 12.37 35.54
CA MET A 306 17.25 12.25 34.73
C MET A 306 16.96 13.52 33.92
N GLU A 307 17.15 14.70 34.52
CA GLU A 307 16.98 15.96 33.81
C GLU A 307 18.07 16.16 32.75
N ALA A 308 19.34 15.92 33.09
CA ALA A 308 20.46 16.06 32.18
C ALA A 308 20.33 15.17 30.92
N VAL A 309 19.96 13.90 31.08
CA VAL A 309 19.84 12.96 29.96
C VAL A 309 18.57 13.15 29.11
N SER A 310 17.58 13.89 29.63
CA SER A 310 16.31 14.17 28.93
C SER A 310 16.30 15.50 28.17
N ARG A 311 17.39 16.28 28.21
CA ARG A 311 17.57 17.52 27.43
C ARG A 311 17.47 17.25 25.92
N PHE A 312 16.80 18.15 25.20
CA PHE A 312 16.82 18.16 23.73
C PHE A 312 18.00 18.98 23.24
N GLY A 313 18.66 18.50 22.20
CA GLY A 313 19.69 19.21 21.47
C GLY A 313 19.12 20.35 20.60
N PRO A 314 20.00 21.21 20.04
CA PRO A 314 19.61 22.43 19.30
C PRO A 314 18.68 22.20 18.10
N ARG A 315 18.70 20.99 17.52
CA ARG A 315 17.87 20.59 16.37
C ARG A 315 16.61 19.82 16.76
N GLY A 316 16.26 19.77 18.05
CA GLY A 316 15.18 18.93 18.57
C GLY A 316 15.53 17.44 18.62
N GLU A 317 16.80 17.10 18.42
CA GLU A 317 17.36 15.76 18.53
C GLU A 317 17.62 15.38 20.01
N GLY A 318 17.49 14.11 20.37
CA GLY A 318 17.48 13.70 21.78
C GLY A 318 16.10 13.69 22.41
N GLY A 319 16.00 13.66 23.75
CA GLY A 319 14.74 13.43 24.47
C GLY A 319 14.66 12.11 25.24
N GLY A 320 15.83 11.52 25.55
CA GLY A 320 15.97 10.33 26.37
C GLY A 320 17.37 9.71 26.21
N ALA A 321 17.90 9.16 27.30
CA ALA A 321 19.12 8.35 27.32
C ALA A 321 19.09 7.38 28.51
N THR A 322 20.08 6.50 28.55
CA THR A 322 20.22 5.47 29.58
C THR A 322 21.38 5.83 30.49
N PHE A 323 21.29 5.56 31.78
CA PHE A 323 22.44 5.62 32.68
C PHE A 323 22.40 4.48 33.70
N ILE A 324 23.56 4.09 34.19
CA ILE A 324 23.73 3.03 35.19
C ILE A 324 24.19 3.68 36.49
N ALA A 325 23.45 3.45 37.57
CA ALA A 325 23.77 3.87 38.93
C ALA A 325 23.97 2.62 39.80
N GLY A 326 25.23 2.25 40.03
CA GLY A 326 25.63 1.03 40.70
C GLY A 326 25.11 -0.20 39.96
N ASN A 327 24.17 -0.91 40.58
CA ASN A 327 23.56 -2.13 40.02
C ASN A 327 22.20 -1.88 39.36
N VAL A 328 21.78 -0.63 39.16
CA VAL A 328 20.48 -0.30 38.56
C VAL A 328 20.69 0.51 37.30
N ILE A 329 20.12 0.05 36.18
CA ILE A 329 20.08 0.81 34.93
C ILE A 329 18.75 1.56 34.82
N ASN A 330 18.85 2.84 34.52
CA ASN A 330 17.75 3.80 34.41
C ASN A 330 17.63 4.22 32.93
N THR A 331 16.49 3.89 32.32
CA THR A 331 16.17 4.30 30.95
C THR A 331 15.18 5.44 31.01
N VAL A 332 15.61 6.64 30.63
CA VAL A 332 14.79 7.85 30.69
C VAL A 332 14.27 8.20 29.30
N GLN A 333 12.95 8.38 29.18
CA GLN A 333 12.30 8.81 27.95
C GLN A 333 11.30 9.91 28.22
N ARG A 334 11.17 10.89 27.31
CA ARG A 334 10.16 11.94 27.42
C ARG A 334 8.92 11.59 26.60
N SER A 335 7.74 11.63 27.21
CA SER A 335 6.49 11.31 26.50
C SER A 335 6.29 12.25 25.29
N ARG A 336 5.96 11.68 24.12
CA ARG A 336 5.59 12.46 22.92
C ARG A 336 4.20 13.07 23.00
N TYR A 337 3.35 12.55 23.89
CA TYR A 337 1.95 12.94 24.07
C TYR A 337 1.71 13.54 25.47
N GLY A 338 0.75 14.45 25.58
CA GLY A 338 0.41 15.14 26.84
C GLY A 338 1.49 16.14 27.30
N LYS A 339 1.69 16.28 28.62
CA LYS A 339 2.59 17.29 29.24
C LYS A 339 4.10 17.04 29.02
N ARG A 340 4.49 16.11 28.13
CA ARG A 340 5.89 15.74 27.83
C ARG A 340 6.73 15.50 29.11
N ALA A 341 6.20 14.76 30.07
CA ALA A 341 6.92 14.39 31.29
C ALA A 341 8.05 13.38 30.98
N ALA A 342 9.15 13.46 31.73
CA ALA A 342 10.19 12.44 31.72
C ALA A 342 9.69 11.21 32.48
N GLN A 343 9.74 10.05 31.85
CA GLN A 343 9.45 8.75 32.42
C GLN A 343 10.76 7.99 32.58
N ASN A 344 10.96 7.37 33.73
CA ASN A 344 12.13 6.54 34.00
C ASN A 344 11.68 5.09 34.21
N MET A 345 12.39 4.16 33.58
CA MET A 345 12.21 2.73 33.75
C MET A 345 13.50 2.12 34.28
N THR A 346 13.41 1.43 35.42
CA THR A 346 14.56 0.84 36.11
C THR A 346 14.60 -0.67 35.94
N ARG A 347 15.79 -1.25 35.77
CA ARG A 347 16.03 -2.70 35.90
C ARG A 347 17.38 -2.96 36.56
N ASP A 348 17.56 -4.16 37.09
CA ASP A 348 18.82 -4.54 37.73
C ASP A 348 19.88 -5.02 36.73
N VAL A 349 21.14 -4.69 37.01
CA VAL A 349 22.34 -5.15 36.33
C VAL A 349 22.65 -6.58 36.81
N ARG A 350 22.70 -7.52 35.87
CA ARG A 350 23.05 -8.92 36.15
C ARG A 350 24.57 -9.11 36.05
N PRO A 351 25.16 -10.07 36.80
CA PRO A 351 26.55 -10.44 36.62
C PRO A 351 26.83 -10.89 35.18
N ALA A 352 27.92 -10.36 34.61
CA ALA A 352 28.37 -10.67 33.26
C ALA A 352 28.75 -12.16 33.12
N ARG A 353 28.34 -12.76 32.00
CA ARG A 353 28.64 -14.15 31.65
C ARG A 353 29.47 -14.27 30.38
N ASN A 354 29.32 -13.32 29.46
CA ASN A 354 29.78 -13.45 28.09
C ASN A 354 31.08 -12.69 27.80
N LEU A 355 31.28 -11.52 28.42
CA LEU A 355 32.46 -10.66 28.21
C LEU A 355 33.59 -10.88 29.23
N VAL A 356 33.57 -12.00 29.98
CA VAL A 356 34.60 -12.30 30.99
C VAL A 356 35.83 -12.95 30.33
N SER A 357 36.96 -12.23 30.30
CA SER A 357 38.24 -12.79 29.84
C SER A 357 38.91 -13.64 30.95
N SER A 358 39.48 -14.79 30.56
CA SER A 358 40.23 -15.71 31.43
C SER A 358 41.70 -15.71 31.03
N THR A 359 42.59 -15.39 31.98
CA THR A 359 44.04 -15.27 31.79
C THR A 359 44.69 -16.61 31.44
N VAL A 360 45.62 -16.58 30.47
CA VAL A 360 46.44 -17.71 29.99
C VAL A 360 47.60 -17.99 30.95
N ASP A 361 47.93 -19.26 31.17
CA ASP A 361 48.99 -19.73 32.07
C ASP A 361 50.32 -19.96 31.28
N PRO A 362 51.37 -19.15 31.50
CA PRO A 362 52.62 -19.19 30.72
C PRO A 362 53.50 -20.43 30.97
N GLU A 363 53.15 -21.28 31.93
CA GLU A 363 53.92 -22.48 32.27
C GLU A 363 53.64 -23.68 31.34
N VAL A 364 52.44 -23.71 30.74
CA VAL A 364 52.03 -24.75 29.77
C VAL A 364 52.78 -24.59 28.44
N LYS A 365 53.01 -23.35 28.01
CA LYS A 365 53.67 -23.03 26.73
C LYS A 365 55.14 -23.49 26.68
N ARG A 366 55.86 -23.39 27.80
CA ARG A 366 57.27 -23.83 27.90
C ARG A 366 57.44 -25.35 27.84
N LYS A 367 56.50 -26.12 28.40
CA LYS A 367 56.56 -27.58 28.40
C LYS A 367 56.33 -28.14 26.99
N LEU A 368 55.40 -27.55 26.24
CA LEU A 368 55.09 -27.94 24.87
C LEU A 368 56.27 -27.70 23.91
N ASP A 369 56.97 -26.56 24.04
CA ASP A 369 58.14 -26.26 23.21
C ASP A 369 59.30 -27.24 23.45
N GLN A 370 59.49 -27.69 24.69
CA GLN A 370 60.54 -28.65 25.06
C GLN A 370 60.27 -30.05 24.48
N THR A 371 59.01 -30.51 24.54
CA THR A 371 58.59 -31.78 23.94
C THR A 371 58.72 -31.78 22.41
N ILE A 372 58.45 -30.66 21.75
CA ILE A 372 58.62 -30.53 20.30
C ILE A 372 60.11 -30.63 19.89
N GLN A 373 61.02 -30.12 20.71
CA GLN A 373 62.45 -30.11 20.38
C GLN A 373 63.10 -31.48 20.53
N GLU A 374 62.71 -32.25 21.56
CA GLU A 374 63.20 -33.62 21.79
C GLU A 374 62.72 -34.59 20.69
N ALA A 375 61.45 -34.51 20.31
CA ALA A 375 60.89 -35.34 19.24
C ALA A 375 61.50 -35.03 17.86
N ARG A 376 61.94 -33.78 17.62
CA ARG A 376 62.63 -33.40 16.37
C ARG A 376 64.02 -34.02 16.25
N GLN A 377 64.78 -34.10 17.34
CA GLN A 377 66.11 -34.73 17.34
C GLN A 377 66.02 -36.25 17.15
N ALA A 378 65.03 -36.90 17.77
CA ALA A 378 64.78 -38.33 17.55
C ALA A 378 64.40 -38.64 16.09
N LEU A 379 63.63 -37.74 15.44
CA LEU A 379 63.27 -37.86 14.03
C LEU A 379 64.46 -37.76 13.07
N GLU A 380 65.51 -37.01 13.42
CA GLU A 380 66.68 -36.82 12.55
C GLU A 380 67.47 -38.12 12.39
N VAL A 381 67.68 -38.85 13.49
CA VAL A 381 68.34 -40.18 13.47
C VAL A 381 67.51 -41.22 12.70
N ILE A 382 66.20 -41.24 12.91
CA ILE A 382 65.26 -42.12 12.21
C ILE A 382 65.24 -41.83 10.69
N ASN A 383 65.41 -40.56 10.30
CA ASN A 383 65.48 -40.16 8.89
C ASN A 383 66.79 -40.59 8.22
N GLU A 384 67.92 -40.67 8.94
CA GLU A 384 69.17 -41.21 8.40
C GLU A 384 69.04 -42.70 8.07
N ASP A 385 68.44 -43.49 8.97
CA ASP A 385 68.12 -44.90 8.72
C ASP A 385 67.04 -45.07 7.63
N ALA A 386 66.14 -44.10 7.45
CA ALA A 386 65.19 -44.12 6.35
C ALA A 386 65.88 -43.92 4.99
N ASN A 387 66.94 -43.12 4.93
CA ASN A 387 67.68 -42.87 3.69
C ASN A 387 68.46 -44.10 3.20
N THR A 388 69.00 -44.91 4.11
CA THR A 388 69.70 -46.16 3.76
C THR A 388 68.73 -47.22 3.27
N LEU A 389 67.61 -47.41 3.96
CA LEU A 389 66.51 -48.30 3.53
C LEU A 389 65.90 -47.83 2.20
N ALA A 390 65.81 -46.52 1.95
CA ALA A 390 65.34 -45.96 0.68
C ALA A 390 66.32 -46.16 -0.49
N ALA A 391 67.61 -46.39 -0.22
CA ALA A 391 68.59 -46.75 -1.25
C ALA A 391 68.47 -48.23 -1.64
N GLU A 392 68.33 -49.12 -0.65
CA GLU A 392 68.03 -50.56 -0.87
C GLU A 392 66.69 -50.75 -1.58
N GLU A 393 65.67 -49.98 -1.19
CA GLU A 393 64.36 -49.97 -1.85
C GLU A 393 64.44 -49.55 -3.32
N ARG A 394 65.23 -48.52 -3.65
CA ARG A 394 65.37 -48.07 -5.04
C ARG A 394 65.97 -49.15 -5.94
N ALA A 395 66.89 -49.96 -5.43
CA ALA A 395 67.46 -51.08 -6.17
C ALA A 395 66.41 -52.17 -6.43
N ILE A 396 65.71 -52.64 -5.38
CA ILE A 396 64.67 -53.68 -5.50
C ILE A 396 63.49 -53.18 -6.35
N ARG A 397 63.06 -51.92 -6.19
CA ARG A 397 62.01 -51.30 -7.02
C ARG A 397 62.40 -51.19 -8.48
N SER A 398 63.68 -51.06 -8.82
CA SER A 398 64.12 -51.02 -10.22
C SER A 398 63.98 -52.39 -10.89
N GLU A 399 64.25 -53.47 -10.17
CA GLU A 399 64.02 -54.87 -10.60
C GLU A 399 62.52 -55.17 -10.67
N GLU A 400 61.76 -54.73 -9.67
CA GLU A 400 60.30 -54.85 -9.65
C GLU A 400 59.62 -54.00 -10.74
N ALA A 401 60.15 -52.84 -11.10
CA ALA A 401 59.63 -52.03 -12.21
C ALA A 401 59.85 -52.70 -13.57
N GLN A 402 60.95 -53.45 -13.74
CA GLN A 402 61.17 -54.26 -14.94
C GLN A 402 60.21 -55.45 -15.01
N PHE A 403 59.96 -56.12 -13.87
CA PHE A 403 58.93 -57.15 -13.77
C PHE A 403 57.53 -56.56 -14.05
N LYS A 404 57.19 -55.44 -13.40
CA LYS A 404 55.92 -54.76 -13.55
C LYS A 404 55.67 -54.35 -15.00
N LYS A 405 56.65 -53.85 -15.74
CA LYS A 405 56.50 -53.56 -17.18
C LYS A 405 56.18 -54.82 -18.01
N LYS A 406 56.85 -55.94 -17.72
CA LYS A 406 56.62 -57.22 -18.42
C LYS A 406 55.26 -57.83 -18.03
N TYR A 407 54.90 -57.77 -16.75
CA TYR A 407 53.63 -58.24 -16.22
C TYR A 407 52.47 -57.35 -16.68
N GLU A 408 52.60 -56.03 -16.69
CA GLU A 408 51.61 -55.08 -17.21
C GLU A 408 51.38 -55.27 -18.71
N ALA A 409 52.43 -55.59 -19.48
CA ALA A 409 52.27 -55.91 -20.90
C ALA A 409 51.49 -57.23 -21.11
N LEU A 410 51.76 -58.27 -20.32
CA LEU A 410 51.04 -59.55 -20.37
C LEU A 410 49.62 -59.45 -19.80
N GLU A 411 49.43 -58.72 -18.71
CA GLU A 411 48.13 -58.46 -18.08
C GLU A 411 47.30 -57.52 -18.93
N ALA A 412 47.88 -56.53 -19.63
CA ALA A 412 47.14 -55.71 -20.60
C ALA A 412 46.62 -56.57 -21.77
N ARG A 413 47.39 -57.55 -22.24
CA ARG A 413 46.94 -58.51 -23.26
C ARG A 413 45.85 -59.44 -22.72
N ARG A 414 46.03 -60.03 -21.54
CA ARG A 414 45.01 -60.86 -20.88
C ARG A 414 43.74 -60.08 -20.59
N LYS A 415 43.87 -58.86 -20.06
CA LYS A 415 42.76 -57.99 -19.69
C LYS A 415 42.04 -57.45 -20.92
N ALA A 416 42.72 -57.17 -22.03
CA ALA A 416 42.05 -56.85 -23.29
C ALA A 416 41.18 -58.02 -23.78
N VAL A 417 41.66 -59.26 -23.68
CA VAL A 417 40.90 -60.47 -24.04
C VAL A 417 39.75 -60.73 -23.05
N HIS A 418 40.01 -60.58 -21.74
CA HIS A 418 39.02 -60.76 -20.69
C HIS A 418 37.94 -59.67 -20.69
N ASP A 419 38.32 -58.40 -20.85
CA ASP A 419 37.39 -57.26 -20.95
C ASP A 419 36.56 -57.36 -22.23
N ALA A 420 37.12 -57.85 -23.34
CA ALA A 420 36.34 -58.16 -24.53
C ALA A 420 35.28 -59.25 -24.26
N LYS A 421 35.65 -60.36 -23.61
CA LYS A 421 34.70 -61.42 -23.21
C LYS A 421 33.66 -60.93 -22.19
N LYS A 422 34.08 -60.16 -21.19
CA LYS A 422 33.22 -59.59 -20.14
C LYS A 422 32.28 -58.52 -20.70
N ASN A 423 32.74 -57.68 -21.63
CA ASN A 423 31.90 -56.71 -22.32
C ASN A 423 30.85 -57.41 -23.18
N LEU A 424 31.20 -58.48 -23.90
CA LEU A 424 30.22 -59.29 -24.63
C LEU A 424 29.19 -59.96 -23.70
N ALA A 425 29.61 -60.50 -22.56
CA ALA A 425 28.71 -61.07 -21.55
C ALA A 425 27.85 -60.01 -20.83
N THR A 426 28.38 -58.80 -20.62
CA THR A 426 27.64 -57.68 -20.00
C THR A 426 26.63 -57.11 -20.99
N LEU A 427 26.99 -57.00 -22.27
CA LEU A 427 26.08 -56.56 -23.33
C LEU A 427 24.94 -57.56 -23.52
N SER A 428 25.20 -58.88 -23.48
CA SER A 428 24.15 -59.89 -23.55
C SER A 428 23.20 -59.86 -22.34
N ALA A 429 23.71 -59.69 -21.12
CA ALA A 429 22.90 -59.50 -19.92
C ALA A 429 22.05 -58.21 -19.96
N LYS A 430 22.63 -57.11 -20.47
CA LYS A 430 21.90 -55.83 -20.67
C LYS A 430 20.82 -55.94 -21.74
N ILE A 431 21.04 -56.71 -22.81
CA ILE A 431 20.02 -57.03 -23.81
C ILE A 431 18.86 -57.77 -23.14
N GLY A 432 19.12 -58.83 -22.37
CA GLY A 432 18.06 -59.58 -21.68
C GLY A 432 17.25 -58.71 -20.70
N THR A 433 17.94 -57.86 -19.93
CA THR A 433 17.27 -56.95 -18.98
C THR A 433 16.41 -55.89 -19.69
N ASN A 434 16.90 -55.35 -20.81
CA ASN A 434 16.15 -54.36 -21.58
C ASN A 434 15.02 -54.98 -22.41
N GLN A 435 15.15 -56.23 -22.84
CA GLN A 435 14.09 -57.01 -23.48
C GLN A 435 12.93 -57.24 -22.51
N ASN A 436 13.22 -57.63 -21.26
CA ASN A 436 12.17 -57.80 -20.24
C ASN A 436 11.43 -56.48 -19.95
N LYS A 437 12.16 -55.36 -19.82
CA LYS A 437 11.55 -54.03 -19.64
C LYS A 437 10.73 -53.56 -20.84
N LEU A 438 11.17 -53.89 -22.06
CA LEU A 438 10.41 -53.62 -23.28
C LEU A 438 9.09 -54.40 -23.26
N GLN A 439 9.14 -55.68 -22.91
CA GLN A 439 7.98 -56.56 -22.81
C GLN A 439 6.99 -56.10 -21.72
N GLU A 440 7.47 -55.61 -20.57
CA GLU A 440 6.64 -55.00 -19.54
C GLU A 440 5.92 -53.72 -20.02
N LEU A 441 6.62 -52.86 -20.76
CA LEU A 441 6.05 -51.61 -21.29
C LEU A 441 5.06 -51.85 -22.44
N GLU A 442 5.28 -52.89 -23.24
CA GLU A 442 4.38 -53.32 -24.33
C GLU A 442 3.11 -53.99 -23.80
N ASN A 443 3.22 -54.76 -22.70
CA ASN A 443 2.09 -55.44 -22.05
C ASN A 443 1.27 -54.55 -21.11
N ALA A 444 1.66 -53.29 -20.91
CA ALA A 444 0.88 -52.35 -20.10
C ALA A 444 -0.50 -52.08 -20.73
N PRO A 445 -1.58 -51.98 -19.92
CA PRO A 445 -2.95 -51.85 -20.43
C PRO A 445 -3.14 -50.56 -21.26
N PRO A 446 -4.00 -50.59 -22.29
CA PRO A 446 -4.23 -49.46 -23.17
C PRO A 446 -4.92 -48.29 -22.44
N VAL A 447 -4.29 -47.11 -22.49
CA VAL A 447 -4.76 -45.85 -21.88
C VAL A 447 -6.07 -45.33 -22.53
N ASP A 448 -6.46 -45.90 -23.67
CA ASP A 448 -7.61 -45.44 -24.45
C ASP A 448 -8.96 -45.61 -23.73
N GLU A 449 -9.14 -46.67 -22.93
CA GLU A 449 -10.38 -46.85 -22.16
C GLU A 449 -10.54 -45.79 -21.07
N GLU A 450 -9.47 -45.51 -20.34
CA GLU A 450 -9.47 -44.48 -19.28
C GLU A 450 -9.65 -43.08 -19.88
N ARG A 451 -9.01 -42.82 -21.03
CA ARG A 451 -9.19 -41.60 -21.81
C ARG A 451 -10.63 -41.43 -22.29
N ALA A 452 -11.27 -42.51 -22.75
CA ALA A 452 -12.68 -42.49 -23.16
C ALA A 452 -13.61 -42.21 -21.96
N ARG A 453 -13.36 -42.83 -20.80
CA ARG A 453 -14.11 -42.56 -19.56
C ARG A 453 -13.99 -41.10 -19.13
N LEU A 454 -12.78 -40.53 -19.11
CA LEU A 454 -12.56 -39.14 -18.74
C LEU A 454 -13.18 -38.16 -19.74
N LYS A 455 -13.10 -38.44 -21.05
CA LYS A 455 -13.81 -37.65 -22.08
C LYS A 455 -15.32 -37.67 -21.90
N ASN A 456 -15.91 -38.83 -21.58
CA ASN A 456 -17.34 -38.94 -21.30
C ASN A 456 -17.74 -38.18 -20.03
N LYS A 457 -16.89 -38.21 -18.99
CA LYS A 457 -17.09 -37.41 -17.78
C LYS A 457 -17.06 -35.91 -18.10
N LEU A 458 -16.09 -35.46 -18.90
CA LEU A 458 -15.97 -34.07 -19.34
C LEU A 458 -17.22 -33.64 -20.14
N LEU A 459 -17.68 -34.47 -21.08
CA LEU A 459 -18.90 -34.21 -21.85
C LEU A 459 -20.14 -34.05 -20.94
N ASN A 460 -20.25 -34.89 -19.91
CA ASN A 460 -21.36 -34.80 -18.95
C ASN A 460 -21.27 -33.53 -18.09
N LEU A 461 -20.07 -33.11 -17.67
CA LEU A 461 -19.87 -31.84 -16.96
C LEU A 461 -20.23 -30.66 -17.86
N CYS A 462 -19.79 -30.65 -19.12
CA CYS A 462 -20.14 -29.62 -20.10
C CYS A 462 -21.67 -29.54 -20.32
N LYS A 463 -22.37 -30.68 -20.43
CA LYS A 463 -23.84 -30.71 -20.54
C LYS A 463 -24.52 -30.07 -19.31
N LYS A 464 -24.03 -30.35 -18.10
CA LYS A 464 -24.54 -29.74 -16.86
C LYS A 464 -24.29 -28.22 -16.84
N ARG A 465 -23.09 -27.77 -17.23
CA ARG A 465 -22.76 -26.33 -17.33
C ARG A 465 -23.66 -25.62 -18.33
N VAL A 466 -23.86 -26.18 -19.52
CA VAL A 466 -24.76 -25.59 -20.53
C VAL A 466 -26.19 -25.45 -20.00
N ARG A 467 -26.68 -26.41 -19.22
CA ARG A 467 -28.01 -26.31 -18.57
C ARG A 467 -28.05 -25.15 -17.58
N ILE A 468 -27.04 -25.00 -16.73
CA ILE A 468 -26.94 -23.90 -15.76
C ILE A 468 -26.87 -22.55 -16.49
N VAL A 469 -26.07 -22.43 -17.55
CA VAL A 469 -25.96 -21.19 -18.34
C VAL A 469 -27.30 -20.83 -18.99
N LYS A 470 -28.08 -21.81 -19.47
CA LYS A 470 -29.44 -21.57 -19.98
C LYS A 470 -30.38 -21.04 -18.88
N GLU A 471 -30.38 -21.69 -17.72
CA GLU A 471 -31.18 -21.27 -16.55
C GLU A 471 -30.76 -19.86 -16.07
N TYR A 472 -29.46 -19.58 -16.03
CA TYR A 472 -28.89 -18.27 -15.68
C TYR A 472 -29.31 -17.18 -16.68
N THR A 473 -29.27 -17.48 -17.97
CA THR A 473 -29.71 -16.54 -19.03
C THR A 473 -31.21 -16.23 -18.91
N GLN A 474 -32.03 -17.23 -18.59
CA GLN A 474 -33.46 -17.03 -18.33
C GLN A 474 -33.69 -16.13 -17.10
N LEU A 475 -32.93 -16.35 -16.02
CA LEU A 475 -32.99 -15.50 -14.83
C LEU A 475 -32.57 -14.06 -15.11
N ILE A 476 -31.52 -13.83 -15.91
CA ILE A 476 -31.11 -12.48 -16.34
C ILE A 476 -32.26 -11.77 -17.05
N ARG A 477 -32.86 -12.40 -18.07
CA ARG A 477 -33.95 -11.79 -18.83
C ARG A 477 -35.16 -11.49 -17.94
N ALA A 478 -35.47 -12.41 -17.02
CA ALA A 478 -36.56 -12.24 -16.06
C ALA A 478 -36.27 -11.14 -15.01
N ALA A 479 -35.01 -10.94 -14.63
CA ALA A 479 -34.58 -9.89 -13.71
C ALA A 479 -34.61 -8.52 -14.39
N ILE A 480 -34.11 -8.41 -15.63
CA ILE A 480 -34.19 -7.19 -16.44
C ILE A 480 -35.65 -6.76 -16.63
N SER A 481 -36.55 -7.71 -16.94
CA SER A 481 -37.98 -7.42 -17.09
C SER A 481 -38.60 -6.85 -15.80
N ASP A 482 -38.32 -7.46 -14.64
CA ASP A 482 -38.82 -6.94 -13.36
C ASP A 482 -38.18 -5.61 -12.96
N GLN A 483 -36.90 -5.40 -13.28
CA GLN A 483 -36.20 -4.15 -13.02
C GLN A 483 -36.77 -3.01 -13.88
N ASN A 484 -37.06 -3.27 -15.15
CA ASN A 484 -37.71 -2.31 -16.04
C ASN A 484 -39.11 -1.96 -15.51
N ALA A 485 -39.89 -2.96 -15.10
CA ALA A 485 -41.21 -2.75 -14.50
C ALA A 485 -41.14 -1.96 -13.18
N ALA A 486 -40.16 -2.25 -12.32
CA ALA A 486 -39.91 -1.52 -11.07
C ALA A 486 -39.52 -0.08 -11.33
N THR A 487 -38.66 0.16 -12.34
CA THR A 487 -38.20 1.50 -12.73
C THR A 487 -39.35 2.32 -13.29
N ARG A 488 -40.16 1.74 -14.19
CA ARG A 488 -41.37 2.40 -14.70
C ARG A 488 -42.35 2.76 -13.59
N SER A 489 -42.65 1.82 -12.69
CA SER A 489 -43.51 2.07 -11.53
C SER A 489 -42.91 3.13 -10.60
N GLY A 490 -41.59 3.18 -10.47
CA GLY A 490 -40.88 4.21 -9.71
C GLY A 490 -40.99 5.60 -10.32
N ILE A 491 -40.91 5.72 -11.65
CA ILE A 491 -41.11 6.99 -12.36
C ILE A 491 -42.57 7.45 -12.21
N GLU A 492 -43.54 6.55 -12.40
CA GLU A 492 -44.96 6.85 -12.22
C GLU A 492 -45.27 7.29 -10.78
N PHE A 493 -44.68 6.61 -9.79
CA PHE A 493 -44.76 6.98 -8.38
C PHE A 493 -44.24 8.40 -8.11
N LEU A 494 -43.07 8.74 -8.66
CA LEU A 494 -42.48 10.08 -8.53
C LEU A 494 -43.36 11.15 -9.19
N GLN A 495 -43.88 10.87 -10.38
CA GLN A 495 -44.77 11.78 -11.10
C GLN A 495 -46.07 12.04 -10.32
N VAL A 496 -46.71 10.98 -9.80
CA VAL A 496 -47.92 11.12 -8.99
C VAL A 496 -47.63 11.87 -7.70
N GLY A 497 -46.47 11.64 -7.06
CA GLY A 497 -46.01 12.40 -5.91
C GLY A 497 -45.86 13.90 -6.21
N ALA A 498 -45.21 14.23 -7.32
CA ALA A 498 -45.05 15.61 -7.78
C ALA A 498 -46.40 16.28 -8.07
N ASN A 499 -47.30 15.59 -8.79
CA ASN A 499 -48.64 16.09 -9.09
C ASN A 499 -49.47 16.31 -7.82
N ARG A 500 -49.35 15.41 -6.83
CA ARG A 500 -50.04 15.56 -5.53
C ARG A 500 -49.55 16.80 -4.81
N ASN A 501 -48.23 16.98 -4.69
CA ASN A 501 -47.65 18.13 -4.00
C ASN A 501 -48.00 19.46 -4.69
N ALA A 502 -47.97 19.48 -6.04
CA ALA A 502 -48.38 20.66 -6.81
C ALA A 502 -49.86 20.99 -6.61
N LEU A 503 -50.74 19.98 -6.58
CA LEU A 503 -52.17 20.16 -6.33
C LEU A 503 -52.44 20.63 -4.90
N GLU A 504 -51.75 20.08 -3.91
CA GLU A 504 -51.84 20.52 -2.51
C GLU A 504 -51.41 21.98 -2.35
N ALA A 505 -50.30 22.38 -2.96
CA ALA A 505 -49.84 23.77 -2.97
C ALA A 505 -50.84 24.71 -3.65
N LEU A 506 -51.43 24.30 -4.79
CA LEU A 506 -52.46 25.07 -5.48
C LEU A 506 -53.72 25.21 -4.62
N CYS A 507 -54.17 24.14 -3.96
CA CYS A 507 -55.31 24.20 -3.04
C CYS A 507 -55.04 25.18 -1.89
N GLN A 508 -53.87 25.12 -1.25
CA GLN A 508 -53.49 26.04 -0.18
C GLN A 508 -53.51 27.51 -0.67
N GLN A 509 -52.93 27.78 -1.83
CA GLN A 509 -52.92 29.13 -2.41
C GLN A 509 -54.34 29.65 -2.69
N LYS A 510 -55.23 28.79 -3.20
CA LYS A 510 -56.63 29.17 -3.47
C LYS A 510 -57.43 29.35 -2.18
N ASP A 511 -57.22 28.51 -1.18
CA ASP A 511 -57.85 28.64 0.13
C ASP A 511 -57.43 29.94 0.81
N GLU A 512 -56.14 30.30 0.78
CA GLU A 512 -55.67 31.60 1.29
C GLU A 512 -56.30 32.79 0.58
N ARG A 513 -56.44 32.71 -0.76
CA ARG A 513 -57.08 33.78 -1.55
C ARG A 513 -58.58 33.88 -1.23
N TYR A 514 -59.25 32.75 -1.05
CA TYR A 514 -60.65 32.69 -0.65
C TYR A 514 -60.86 33.29 0.75
N GLN A 515 -60.03 32.91 1.72
CA GLN A 515 -60.08 33.46 3.08
C GLN A 515 -59.86 34.98 3.10
N ARG A 516 -58.91 35.49 2.31
CA ARG A 516 -58.71 36.94 2.15
C ARG A 516 -59.94 37.63 1.57
N ALA A 517 -60.50 37.11 0.49
CA ALA A 517 -61.68 37.70 -0.14
C ALA A 517 -62.92 37.63 0.76
N LEU A 518 -63.07 36.56 1.55
CA LEU A 518 -64.13 36.42 2.54
C LEU A 518 -63.99 37.47 3.64
N ALA A 519 -62.77 37.68 4.18
CA ALA A 519 -62.52 38.70 5.19
C ALA A 519 -62.81 40.12 4.67
N GLU A 520 -62.41 40.43 3.43
CA GLU A 520 -62.73 41.70 2.77
C GLU A 520 -64.25 41.89 2.59
N PHE A 521 -64.96 40.83 2.20
CA PHE A 521 -66.41 40.86 2.08
C PHE A 521 -67.11 41.05 3.43
N GLU A 522 -66.69 40.32 4.47
CA GLU A 522 -67.26 40.44 5.82
C GLU A 522 -67.06 41.84 6.41
N GLU A 523 -65.91 42.47 6.16
CA GLU A 523 -65.67 43.85 6.58
C GLU A 523 -66.56 44.84 5.82
N ALA A 524 -66.65 44.69 4.49
CA ALA A 524 -67.52 45.52 3.66
C ALA A 524 -69.01 45.37 4.02
N ASP A 525 -69.46 44.14 4.27
CA ASP A 525 -70.83 43.83 4.69
C ASP A 525 -71.13 44.42 6.07
N ARG A 526 -70.17 44.36 7.01
CA ARG A 526 -70.30 45.01 8.32
C ARG A 526 -70.48 46.52 8.18
N VAL A 527 -69.66 47.18 7.36
CA VAL A 527 -69.77 48.63 7.10
C VAL A 527 -71.10 48.97 6.43
N PHE A 528 -71.51 48.16 5.44
CA PHE A 528 -72.80 48.33 4.75
C PHE A 528 -73.99 48.18 5.70
N LEU A 529 -74.00 47.14 6.55
CA LEU A 529 -75.07 46.92 7.53
C LEU A 529 -75.14 48.06 8.54
N ALA A 530 -73.99 48.55 9.03
CA ALA A 530 -73.93 49.71 9.91
C ALA A 530 -74.48 50.97 9.24
N ALA A 531 -74.06 51.26 8.00
CA ALA A 531 -74.56 52.40 7.23
C ALA A 531 -76.06 52.28 6.92
N LYS A 532 -76.55 51.08 6.60
CA LYS A 532 -77.97 50.80 6.37
C LYS A 532 -78.81 51.00 7.64
N ALA A 533 -78.30 50.54 8.79
CA ALA A 533 -78.95 50.74 10.07
C ALA A 533 -79.01 52.23 10.45
N ASP A 534 -77.90 52.97 10.27
CA ASP A 534 -77.83 54.41 10.51
C ASP A 534 -78.75 55.20 9.58
N ALA A 535 -78.78 54.88 8.28
CA ALA A 535 -79.70 55.50 7.32
C ALA A 535 -81.16 55.23 7.67
N LYS A 536 -81.50 54.00 8.08
CA LYS A 536 -82.85 53.65 8.53
C LYS A 536 -83.23 54.41 9.80
N HIS A 537 -82.34 54.45 10.79
CA HIS A 537 -82.54 55.20 12.03
C HIS A 537 -82.75 56.69 11.77
N LYS A 538 -81.95 57.31 10.90
CA LYS A 538 -82.10 58.72 10.51
C LYS A 538 -83.43 58.99 9.78
N ARG A 539 -83.86 58.07 8.91
CA ARG A 539 -85.19 58.13 8.28
C ARG A 539 -86.29 58.06 9.33
N ASP A 540 -86.21 57.10 10.25
CA ASP A 540 -87.22 56.89 11.29
C ASP A 540 -87.34 58.12 12.19
N ILE A 541 -86.21 58.72 12.61
CA ILE A 541 -86.17 60.02 13.32
C ILE A 541 -86.84 61.12 12.51
N SER A 542 -86.51 61.24 11.21
CA SER A 542 -87.10 62.28 10.35
C SER A 542 -88.63 62.12 10.24
N VAL A 543 -89.12 60.89 10.11
CA VAL A 543 -90.56 60.61 10.03
C VAL A 543 -91.25 60.90 11.37
N GLU A 544 -90.62 60.57 12.49
CA GLU A 544 -91.17 60.81 13.83
C GLU A 544 -91.20 62.30 14.18
N LEU A 545 -90.15 63.05 13.85
CA LEU A 545 -90.10 64.52 13.97
C LEU A 545 -91.23 65.19 13.18
N VAL A 546 -91.42 64.80 11.92
CA VAL A 546 -92.50 65.35 11.08
C VAL A 546 -93.87 65.01 11.69
N ARG A 547 -94.07 63.80 12.23
CA ARG A 547 -95.32 63.40 12.91
C ARG A 547 -95.58 64.16 14.21
N GLY A 548 -94.56 64.65 14.89
CA GLY A 548 -94.67 65.44 16.13
C GLY A 548 -94.91 66.94 15.92
N MET A 549 -94.80 67.43 14.68
CA MET A 549 -95.00 68.84 14.32
C MET A 549 -96.47 69.18 14.06
N ASP A 550 -96.79 70.48 14.06
CA ASP A 550 -98.13 71.01 13.78
C ASP A 550 -98.66 70.58 12.40
N LYS A 551 -99.99 70.44 12.28
CA LYS A 551 -100.65 69.92 11.06
C LYS A 551 -100.32 70.73 9.80
N GLU A 552 -100.13 72.06 9.91
CA GLU A 552 -99.73 72.91 8.79
C GLU A 552 -98.33 72.54 8.26
N PHE A 553 -97.41 72.16 9.14
CA PHE A 553 -96.05 71.80 8.76
C PHE A 553 -95.97 70.40 8.14
N GLN A 554 -96.81 69.47 8.62
CA GLN A 554 -96.96 68.14 8.01
C GLN A 554 -97.47 68.22 6.57
N GLU A 555 -98.48 69.06 6.31
CA GLU A 555 -98.99 69.26 4.95
C GLU A 555 -97.98 69.95 4.03
N GLN A 556 -97.20 70.90 4.54
CA GLN A 556 -96.10 71.52 3.79
C GLN A 556 -95.02 70.50 3.45
N PHE A 557 -94.59 69.67 4.41
CA PHE A 557 -93.59 68.64 4.17
C PHE A 557 -94.08 67.58 3.17
N SER A 558 -95.33 67.11 3.28
CA SER A 558 -95.91 66.18 2.32
C SER A 558 -96.06 66.76 0.91
N LYS A 559 -96.38 68.05 0.78
CA LYS A 559 -96.37 68.74 -0.52
C LYS A 559 -94.96 68.79 -1.10
N MET A 560 -93.96 69.10 -0.28
CA MET A 560 -92.56 69.16 -0.72
C MET A 560 -92.01 67.78 -1.12
N GLU A 561 -92.43 66.69 -0.45
CA GLU A 561 -92.05 65.30 -0.77
C GLU A 561 -92.66 64.81 -2.09
N VAL A 562 -93.92 65.19 -2.38
CA VAL A 562 -94.63 64.83 -3.62
C VAL A 562 -94.13 65.63 -4.83
N ASP A 563 -93.77 66.90 -4.65
CA ASP A 563 -93.33 67.79 -5.73
C ASP A 563 -91.81 67.69 -6.01
N GLY A 564 -91.11 66.74 -5.38
CA GLY A 564 -89.68 66.48 -5.58
C GLY A 564 -88.72 67.53 -5.00
N SER A 565 -89.22 68.70 -4.61
CA SER A 565 -88.44 69.85 -4.12
C SER A 565 -87.60 69.60 -2.85
N VAL A 566 -87.87 68.54 -2.08
CA VAL A 566 -87.01 68.10 -0.96
C VAL A 566 -85.70 67.48 -1.45
N HIS A 567 -85.71 66.86 -2.63
CA HIS A 567 -84.56 66.13 -3.20
C HIS A 567 -83.62 67.05 -4.01
N ASP A 568 -84.08 68.24 -4.41
CA ASP A 568 -83.31 69.24 -5.17
C ASP A 568 -82.45 70.17 -4.28
N ARG A 569 -82.59 70.08 -2.95
CA ARG A 569 -81.82 70.90 -2.01
C ARG A 569 -80.48 70.24 -1.69
N SER A 570 -79.38 70.96 -1.88
CA SER A 570 -78.06 70.43 -1.55
C SER A 570 -77.82 70.44 -0.03
N VAL A 571 -77.02 69.48 0.46
CA VAL A 571 -76.62 69.42 1.88
C VAL A 571 -75.93 70.71 2.33
N GLU A 572 -75.25 71.44 1.43
CA GLU A 572 -74.59 72.71 1.73
C GLU A 572 -75.59 73.85 1.89
N GLN A 573 -76.70 73.86 1.14
CA GLN A 573 -77.76 74.85 1.29
C GLN A 573 -78.54 74.66 2.60
N LEU A 574 -78.89 73.41 2.92
CA LEU A 574 -79.53 73.07 4.19
C LEU A 574 -78.62 73.31 5.38
N ARG A 575 -77.30 73.05 5.23
CA ARG A 575 -76.31 73.42 6.25
C ARG A 575 -76.14 74.93 6.36
N ALA A 576 -76.16 75.70 5.28
CA ALA A 576 -76.08 77.15 5.36
C ALA A 576 -77.29 77.76 6.10
N GLU A 577 -78.51 77.28 5.82
CA GLU A 577 -79.72 77.67 6.55
C GLU A 577 -79.68 77.22 8.01
N LEU A 578 -79.25 75.98 8.26
CA LEU A 578 -79.06 75.46 9.61
C LEU A 578 -77.96 76.23 10.36
N GLU A 579 -76.87 76.63 9.71
CA GLU A 579 -75.78 77.42 10.28
C GLU A 579 -76.22 78.87 10.55
N VAL A 580 -77.13 79.45 9.76
CA VAL A 580 -77.75 80.75 10.11
C VAL A 580 -78.64 80.60 11.35
N GLN A 581 -79.44 79.54 11.46
CA GLN A 581 -80.28 79.29 12.63
C GLN A 581 -79.46 78.84 13.85
N LYS A 582 -78.37 78.09 13.64
CA LYS A 582 -77.41 77.70 14.67
C LYS A 582 -76.53 78.87 15.10
N ALA A 583 -76.11 79.78 14.24
CA ALA A 583 -75.39 80.99 14.64
C ALA A 583 -76.24 81.89 15.55
N ASN A 584 -77.56 81.88 15.38
CA ASN A 584 -78.51 82.50 16.32
C ASN A 584 -78.64 81.72 17.64
N LEU A 585 -78.41 80.41 17.63
CA LEU A 585 -78.50 79.50 18.79
C LEU A 585 -77.16 79.39 19.57
N ASP A 586 -76.04 79.50 18.87
CA ASP A 586 -74.65 79.48 19.34
C ASP A 586 -74.25 80.79 20.03
N MET A 587 -75.10 81.82 19.94
CA MET A 587 -75.01 82.99 20.82
C MET A 587 -75.47 82.66 22.27
N ILE A 588 -76.07 81.49 22.53
CA ILE A 588 -76.75 81.20 23.80
C ILE A 588 -76.12 80.12 24.70
N MET A 589 -75.42 79.06 24.27
CA MET A 589 -74.84 78.13 25.27
C MET A 589 -73.53 77.43 24.88
N GLN A 590 -72.63 77.43 25.86
CA GLN A 590 -71.25 76.95 25.90
C GLN A 590 -71.08 75.43 25.68
N THR A 591 -70.14 75.09 24.79
CA THR A 591 -69.11 74.02 24.82
C THR A 591 -69.38 72.69 25.55
N ASN A 592 -69.36 71.58 24.79
CA ASN A 592 -69.25 70.21 25.30
C ASN A 592 -67.75 69.82 25.54
N PRO A 593 -67.35 69.45 26.77
CA PRO A 593 -65.96 69.10 27.14
C PRO A 593 -65.37 67.81 26.51
N GLY A 594 -66.17 66.94 25.87
CA GLY A 594 -65.71 65.62 25.40
C GLY A 594 -64.89 65.61 24.10
N VAL A 595 -64.89 66.70 23.33
CA VAL A 595 -64.17 66.77 22.04
C VAL A 595 -62.65 66.94 22.24
N VAL A 596 -62.24 67.61 23.32
CA VAL A 596 -60.82 67.82 23.65
C VAL A 596 -60.17 66.51 24.07
N GLU A 597 -60.87 65.69 24.86
CA GLU A 597 -60.33 64.42 25.38
C GLU A 597 -60.14 63.35 24.27
N GLN A 598 -61.04 63.29 23.29
CA GLN A 598 -60.87 62.43 22.12
C GLN A 598 -59.75 62.88 21.18
N TYR A 599 -59.56 64.20 21.04
CA TYR A 599 -58.46 64.75 20.24
C TYR A 599 -57.10 64.42 20.87
N ASP A 600 -56.96 64.59 22.18
CA ASP A 600 -55.70 64.31 22.89
C ASP A 600 -55.35 62.81 22.88
N ARG A 601 -56.34 61.92 23.04
CA ARG A 601 -56.13 60.47 22.95
C ARG A 601 -55.67 60.04 21.56
N ARG A 602 -56.32 60.52 20.49
CA ARG A 602 -55.93 60.19 19.11
C ARG A 602 -54.57 60.77 18.74
N LYS A 603 -54.24 61.97 19.22
CA LYS A 603 -52.93 62.59 19.02
C LYS A 603 -51.80 61.79 19.66
N ALA A 604 -52.02 61.26 20.86
CA ALA A 604 -51.05 60.38 21.54
C ALA A 604 -50.85 59.05 20.78
N GLU A 605 -51.95 58.43 20.34
CA GLU A 605 -51.92 57.15 19.61
C GLU A 605 -51.22 57.29 18.25
N ILE A 606 -51.53 58.35 17.49
CA ILE A 606 -50.81 58.71 16.26
C ILE A 606 -49.33 58.92 16.54
N GLY A 607 -48.96 59.65 17.60
CA GLY A 607 -47.56 59.86 17.98
C GLY A 607 -46.80 58.55 18.24
N THR A 608 -47.42 57.58 18.92
CA THR A 608 -46.79 56.27 19.17
C THR A 608 -46.63 55.44 17.89
N LEU A 609 -47.64 55.44 17.01
CA LEU A 609 -47.60 54.71 15.75
C LEU A 609 -46.59 55.32 14.77
N THR A 610 -46.54 56.66 14.67
CA THR A 610 -45.54 57.36 13.85
C THR A 610 -44.12 57.06 14.34
N LYS A 611 -43.87 57.05 15.66
CA LYS A 611 -42.57 56.68 16.20
C LYS A 611 -42.18 55.22 15.90
N THR A 612 -43.15 54.30 15.97
CA THR A 612 -42.92 52.88 15.66
C THR A 612 -42.62 52.70 14.16
N LEU A 613 -43.32 53.44 13.29
CA LEU A 613 -43.04 53.49 11.85
C LEU A 613 -41.64 54.02 11.57
N GLU A 614 -41.25 55.15 12.18
CA GLU A 614 -39.91 55.71 12.03
C GLU A 614 -38.82 54.74 12.50
N ASP A 615 -39.02 54.05 13.63
CA ASP A 615 -38.03 53.09 14.14
C ASP A 615 -37.91 51.86 13.22
N ARG A 616 -39.03 51.38 12.66
CA ARG A 616 -39.02 50.28 11.67
C ARG A 616 -38.41 50.70 10.34
N GLU A 617 -38.67 51.93 9.90
CA GLU A 617 -38.11 52.48 8.67
C GLU A 617 -36.60 52.70 8.81
N ARG A 618 -36.14 53.20 9.97
CA ARG A 618 -34.70 53.27 10.30
C ARG A 618 -34.05 51.89 10.33
N ALA A 619 -34.72 50.87 10.89
CA ALA A 619 -34.22 49.50 10.90
C ALA A 619 -34.14 48.91 9.48
N SER A 620 -35.14 49.14 8.63
CA SER A 620 -35.13 48.72 7.22
C SER A 620 -33.99 49.38 6.46
N GLN A 621 -33.84 50.71 6.56
CA GLN A 621 -32.75 51.46 5.94
C GLN A 621 -31.37 51.04 6.46
N ARG A 622 -31.28 50.56 7.72
CA ARG A 622 -30.04 50.01 8.26
C ARG A 622 -29.72 48.66 7.62
N LEU A 623 -30.70 47.75 7.55
CA LEU A 623 -30.54 46.44 6.91
C LEU A 623 -30.22 46.58 5.41
N GLU A 624 -30.89 47.47 4.69
CA GLU A 624 -30.59 47.78 3.29
C GLU A 624 -29.15 48.29 3.11
N ARG A 625 -28.67 49.15 4.03
CA ARG A 625 -27.27 49.60 4.02
C ARG A 625 -26.29 48.46 4.33
N GLU A 626 -26.61 47.58 5.27
CA GLU A 626 -25.76 46.43 5.60
C GLU A 626 -25.69 45.44 4.42
N ILE A 627 -26.83 45.15 3.76
CA ILE A 627 -26.90 44.31 2.55
C ILE A 627 -26.09 44.95 1.41
N LYS A 628 -26.27 46.26 1.20
CA LYS A 628 -25.52 46.99 0.17
C LYS A 628 -24.02 46.95 0.43
N ASN A 629 -23.58 47.23 1.66
CA ASN A 629 -22.15 47.17 2.02
C ASN A 629 -21.57 45.76 1.83
N ALA A 630 -22.32 44.71 2.18
CA ALA A 630 -21.89 43.33 1.95
C ALA A 630 -21.75 43.04 0.45
N ARG A 631 -22.72 43.47 -0.37
CA ARG A 631 -22.68 43.34 -1.83
C ARG A 631 -21.53 44.12 -2.46
N ASP A 632 -21.32 45.35 -2.03
CA ASP A 632 -20.27 46.25 -2.55
C ASP A 632 -18.86 45.73 -2.25
N ASN A 633 -18.68 44.93 -1.18
CA ASN A 633 -17.42 44.24 -0.89
C ASN A 633 -17.29 42.90 -1.63
N TRP A 634 -18.38 42.15 -1.74
CA TRP A 634 -18.37 40.79 -2.30
C TRP A 634 -18.31 40.79 -3.84
N GLN A 635 -19.10 41.63 -4.50
CA GLN A 635 -19.22 41.64 -5.97
C GLN A 635 -17.86 41.94 -6.66
N PRO A 636 -17.10 42.98 -6.27
CA PRO A 636 -15.79 43.24 -6.89
C PRO A 636 -14.77 42.13 -6.64
N ALA A 637 -14.80 41.50 -5.46
CA ALA A 637 -13.92 40.38 -5.15
C ALA A 637 -14.22 39.16 -6.04
N LEU A 638 -15.51 38.87 -6.26
CA LEU A 638 -15.95 37.82 -7.18
C LEU A 638 -15.57 38.13 -8.63
N GLU A 639 -15.82 39.36 -9.09
CA GLU A 639 -15.45 39.81 -10.45
C GLU A 639 -13.93 39.69 -10.68
N THR A 640 -13.12 40.11 -9.71
CA THR A 640 -11.65 39.99 -9.79
C THR A 640 -11.20 38.53 -9.90
N LEU A 641 -11.81 37.63 -9.11
CA LEU A 641 -11.50 36.20 -9.14
C LEU A 641 -11.88 35.57 -10.48
N VAL A 642 -13.10 35.85 -10.98
CA VAL A 642 -13.57 35.32 -12.26
C VAL A 642 -12.78 35.89 -13.42
N GLU A 643 -12.34 37.15 -13.37
CA GLU A 643 -11.47 37.74 -14.37
C GLU A 643 -10.08 37.08 -14.39
N SER A 644 -9.50 36.77 -13.22
CA SER A 644 -8.23 36.02 -13.13
C SER A 644 -8.36 34.63 -13.76
N ILE A 645 -9.42 33.89 -13.40
CA ILE A 645 -9.71 32.57 -13.95
C ILE A 645 -9.97 32.67 -15.46
N GLY A 646 -10.73 33.68 -15.89
CA GLY A 646 -11.05 33.95 -17.29
C GLY A 646 -9.79 34.17 -18.14
N LYS A 647 -8.85 35.01 -17.68
CA LYS A 647 -7.57 35.24 -18.39
C LYS A 647 -6.77 33.95 -18.56
N LYS A 648 -6.69 33.12 -17.52
CA LYS A 648 -5.99 31.83 -17.55
C LYS A 648 -6.69 30.84 -18.48
N PHE A 649 -8.02 30.79 -18.42
CA PHE A 649 -8.83 29.92 -19.26
C PHE A 649 -8.73 30.29 -20.74
N SER A 650 -8.84 31.58 -21.09
CA SER A 650 -8.65 32.07 -22.45
C SER A 650 -7.25 31.73 -22.97
N ALA A 651 -6.20 31.96 -22.16
CA ALA A 651 -4.83 31.61 -22.53
C ALA A 651 -4.63 30.10 -22.75
N ALA A 652 -5.28 29.25 -21.94
CA ALA A 652 -5.24 27.79 -22.11
C ALA A 652 -6.01 27.33 -23.37
N PHE A 653 -7.14 27.97 -23.69
CA PHE A 653 -7.92 27.69 -24.90
C PHE A 653 -7.18 28.13 -26.17
N ASP A 654 -6.57 29.31 -26.15
CA ASP A 654 -5.85 29.90 -27.30
C ASP A 654 -4.66 29.02 -27.73
N ARG A 655 -3.95 28.39 -26.78
CA ARG A 655 -2.85 27.44 -27.07
C ARG A 655 -3.32 26.23 -27.89
N ILE A 656 -4.59 25.87 -27.78
CA ILE A 656 -5.19 24.71 -28.46
C ILE A 656 -5.76 25.14 -29.84
N GLY A 657 -5.69 26.43 -30.17
CA GLY A 657 -6.23 27.00 -31.41
C GLY A 657 -7.76 27.17 -31.36
N CYS A 658 -8.32 27.35 -30.15
CA CYS A 658 -9.73 27.60 -29.90
C CYS A 658 -9.87 28.86 -29.04
N ALA A 659 -11.05 29.48 -28.99
CA ALA A 659 -11.29 30.65 -28.13
C ALA A 659 -12.32 30.30 -27.03
N GLY A 660 -12.03 30.71 -25.80
CA GLY A 660 -12.91 30.50 -24.65
C GLY A 660 -12.98 31.74 -23.77
N GLU A 661 -14.16 32.05 -23.24
CA GLU A 661 -14.42 33.18 -22.36
C GLU A 661 -15.32 32.76 -21.20
N ILE A 662 -15.05 33.27 -20.01
CA ILE A 662 -15.83 33.02 -18.80
C ILE A 662 -16.45 34.34 -18.36
N ARG A 663 -17.77 34.35 -18.14
CA ARG A 663 -18.50 35.55 -17.74
C ARG A 663 -19.43 35.26 -16.58
N ILE A 664 -19.56 36.23 -15.68
CA ILE A 664 -20.62 36.22 -14.66
C ILE A 664 -21.93 36.65 -15.33
N SER A 665 -23.01 35.94 -15.04
CA SER A 665 -24.38 36.22 -15.48
C SER A 665 -25.18 36.72 -14.27
N PRO A 666 -25.23 38.05 -14.02
CA PRO A 666 -25.96 38.61 -12.90
C PRO A 666 -27.47 38.48 -13.13
N HIS A 667 -28.22 38.18 -12.06
CA HIS A 667 -29.68 38.12 -12.09
C HIS A 667 -30.25 38.94 -10.92
N ASP A 668 -31.50 39.41 -11.03
CA ASP A 668 -32.23 40.11 -9.96
C ASP A 668 -32.46 39.26 -8.70
N ASP A 669 -32.20 37.95 -8.80
CA ASP A 669 -32.41 36.96 -7.77
C ASP A 669 -31.03 36.32 -7.53
N ASN A 670 -30.46 36.52 -6.34
CA ASN A 670 -29.09 36.12 -6.04
C ASN A 670 -28.88 34.60 -6.23
N ASP A 671 -29.92 33.80 -6.02
CA ASP A 671 -29.88 32.34 -6.19
C ASP A 671 -29.79 31.92 -7.67
N LYS A 672 -30.04 32.84 -8.61
CA LYS A 672 -30.00 32.59 -10.06
C LYS A 672 -28.74 33.13 -10.73
N TRP A 673 -27.79 33.64 -9.97
CA TRP A 673 -26.49 34.03 -10.51
C TRP A 673 -25.76 32.80 -11.05
N ALA A 674 -25.20 32.93 -12.25
CA ALA A 674 -24.51 31.84 -12.92
C ALA A 674 -23.16 32.28 -13.49
N ILE A 675 -22.27 31.33 -13.72
CA ILE A 675 -21.03 31.52 -14.47
C ILE A 675 -21.25 30.89 -15.84
N ASP A 676 -21.27 31.73 -16.87
CA ASP A 676 -21.43 31.33 -18.26
C ASP A 676 -20.06 31.03 -18.87
N ILE A 677 -19.88 29.80 -19.35
CA ILE A 677 -18.68 29.37 -20.08
C ILE A 677 -19.01 29.42 -21.57
N LEU A 678 -18.39 30.34 -22.29
CA LEU A 678 -18.53 30.51 -23.73
C LEU A 678 -17.30 29.94 -24.44
N VAL A 679 -17.52 29.15 -25.48
CA VAL A 679 -16.44 28.52 -26.25
C VAL A 679 -16.67 28.60 -27.75
N LYS A 680 -15.58 28.56 -28.50
CA LYS A 680 -15.50 28.57 -29.96
C LYS A 680 -14.39 27.63 -30.40
N PHE A 681 -14.75 26.56 -31.12
CA PHE A 681 -13.81 25.54 -31.60
C PHE A 681 -13.37 25.73 -33.06
N ARG A 682 -14.03 26.64 -33.80
CA ARG A 682 -13.79 26.86 -35.23
C ARG A 682 -13.76 28.35 -35.53
N ASP A 683 -12.82 28.81 -36.34
CA ASP A 683 -12.63 30.22 -36.66
C ASP A 683 -13.88 30.92 -37.23
N LYS A 684 -14.74 30.18 -37.93
CA LYS A 684 -15.98 30.69 -38.56
C LYS A 684 -17.20 30.75 -37.62
N GLU A 685 -17.11 30.23 -36.40
CA GLU A 685 -18.23 30.22 -35.45
C GLU A 685 -18.14 31.39 -34.45
N LYS A 686 -19.28 31.78 -33.86
CA LYS A 686 -19.32 32.78 -32.78
C LYS A 686 -19.16 32.07 -31.43
N LEU A 687 -18.67 32.78 -30.41
CA LEU A 687 -18.64 32.31 -29.02
C LEU A 687 -20.06 31.91 -28.59
N GLN A 688 -20.23 30.70 -28.09
CA GLN A 688 -21.52 30.16 -27.68
C GLN A 688 -21.43 29.48 -26.32
N LEU A 689 -22.55 29.52 -25.60
CA LEU A 689 -22.68 28.89 -24.29
C LEU A 689 -22.51 27.37 -24.39
N LEU A 690 -21.69 26.80 -23.51
CA LEU A 690 -21.48 25.37 -23.38
C LEU A 690 -22.78 24.68 -22.93
N THR A 691 -23.48 24.04 -23.87
CA THR A 691 -24.75 23.33 -23.62
C THR A 691 -24.67 21.89 -24.09
N GLY A 692 -25.32 20.98 -23.34
CA GLY A 692 -25.21 19.53 -23.58
C GLY A 692 -25.82 19.02 -24.89
N GLN A 693 -26.60 19.84 -25.61
CA GLN A 693 -27.31 19.46 -26.84
C GLN A 693 -26.50 19.72 -28.12
N ARG A 694 -25.49 20.59 -28.09
CA ARG A 694 -24.86 21.12 -29.32
C ARG A 694 -23.42 20.68 -29.55
N GLN A 695 -22.70 20.34 -28.48
CA GLN A 695 -21.27 20.01 -28.57
C GLN A 695 -21.00 18.52 -28.43
N SER A 696 -19.92 18.07 -29.09
CA SER A 696 -19.44 16.70 -28.98
C SER A 696 -19.05 16.37 -27.53
N GLY A 697 -19.16 15.09 -27.15
CA GLY A 697 -18.69 14.63 -25.84
C GLY A 697 -17.23 14.99 -25.57
N GLY A 698 -16.37 14.90 -26.61
CA GLY A 698 -14.95 15.28 -26.51
C GLY A 698 -14.71 16.78 -26.30
N GLU A 699 -15.50 17.64 -26.96
CA GLU A 699 -15.41 19.11 -26.83
C GLU A 699 -15.84 19.58 -25.43
N ARG A 700 -16.86 18.91 -24.87
CA ARG A 700 -17.34 19.16 -23.51
C ARG A 700 -16.32 18.75 -22.46
N SER A 701 -15.73 17.57 -22.61
CA SER A 701 -14.65 17.11 -21.73
C SER A 701 -13.45 18.05 -21.81
N LEU A 702 -12.99 18.39 -23.01
CA LEU A 702 -11.89 19.34 -23.23
C LEU A 702 -12.13 20.68 -22.52
N THR A 703 -13.31 21.27 -22.71
CA THR A 703 -13.68 22.55 -22.06
C THR A 703 -13.68 22.45 -20.55
N THR A 704 -14.26 21.38 -20.01
CA THR A 704 -14.38 21.16 -18.57
C THR A 704 -13.00 21.00 -17.94
N ILE A 705 -12.11 20.26 -18.60
CA ILE A 705 -10.75 20.01 -18.11
C ILE A 705 -9.93 21.30 -18.10
N LEU A 706 -9.98 22.11 -19.17
CA LEU A 706 -9.26 23.38 -19.24
C LEU A 706 -9.76 24.38 -18.21
N TYR A 707 -11.07 24.39 -17.94
CA TYR A 707 -11.65 25.19 -16.86
C TYR A 707 -11.15 24.74 -15.49
N LEU A 708 -11.16 23.43 -15.21
CA LEU A 708 -10.62 22.87 -13.98
C LEU A 708 -9.12 23.17 -13.81
N MET A 709 -8.33 23.10 -14.88
CA MET A 709 -6.91 23.47 -14.85
C MET A 709 -6.69 24.94 -14.48
N SER A 710 -7.51 25.83 -15.06
CA SER A 710 -7.46 27.27 -14.77
C SER A 710 -7.83 27.58 -13.32
N LEU A 711 -8.76 26.80 -12.75
CA LEU A 711 -9.10 26.85 -11.33
C LEU A 711 -7.97 26.34 -10.45
N THR A 712 -7.34 25.20 -10.79
CA THR A 712 -6.23 24.64 -10.01
C THR A 712 -4.98 25.52 -10.02
N GLU A 713 -4.77 26.29 -11.09
CA GLU A 713 -3.66 27.26 -11.14
C GLU A 713 -3.91 28.48 -10.24
N GLU A 714 -5.17 28.80 -9.91
CA GLU A 714 -5.53 29.85 -8.94
C GLU A 714 -5.60 29.30 -7.50
N ALA A 715 -6.09 28.07 -7.34
CA ALA A 715 -6.23 27.43 -6.04
C ALA A 715 -4.92 26.74 -5.60
N ARG A 716 -4.23 27.30 -4.60
CA ARG A 716 -3.02 26.68 -4.01
C ARG A 716 -3.37 25.48 -3.12
N THR A 717 -3.72 24.35 -3.72
CA THR A 717 -3.89 23.09 -2.99
C THR A 717 -2.56 22.34 -2.89
N PRO A 718 -2.15 21.80 -1.72
CA PRO A 718 -0.83 21.17 -1.54
C PRO A 718 -0.60 19.93 -2.42
N PHE A 719 -1.67 19.23 -2.81
CA PHE A 719 -1.63 18.16 -3.79
C PHE A 719 -2.95 18.09 -4.58
N SER A 720 -2.89 17.55 -5.80
CA SER A 720 -4.04 17.30 -6.66
C SER A 720 -3.95 15.91 -7.28
N LEU A 721 -5.06 15.18 -7.30
CA LEU A 721 -5.17 13.83 -7.90
C LEU A 721 -6.24 13.86 -8.97
N VAL A 722 -5.90 13.35 -10.15
CA VAL A 722 -6.81 13.26 -11.29
C VAL A 722 -6.74 11.87 -11.90
N ASP A 723 -7.89 11.24 -12.04
CA ASP A 723 -8.05 9.86 -12.50
C ASP A 723 -8.90 9.81 -13.77
N GLU A 724 -8.40 9.10 -14.78
CA GLU A 724 -9.04 8.82 -16.08
C GLU A 724 -9.58 10.05 -16.84
N ILE A 725 -9.03 11.25 -16.59
CA ILE A 725 -9.57 12.51 -17.12
C ILE A 725 -9.51 12.62 -18.65
N ASN A 726 -8.60 11.90 -19.28
CA ASN A 726 -8.42 11.85 -20.74
C ASN A 726 -9.27 10.76 -21.41
N GLN A 727 -10.14 10.04 -20.68
CA GLN A 727 -10.95 8.99 -21.27
C GLN A 727 -12.14 9.56 -22.08
N GLY A 728 -12.40 8.99 -23.26
CA GLY A 728 -13.49 9.44 -24.14
C GLY A 728 -13.17 10.65 -25.03
N MET A 729 -11.91 11.07 -25.06
CA MET A 729 -11.39 12.11 -25.96
C MET A 729 -10.72 11.50 -27.20
N ASP A 730 -10.54 12.30 -28.25
CA ASP A 730 -9.77 11.88 -29.43
C ASP A 730 -8.27 12.12 -29.22
N GLN A 731 -7.43 11.49 -30.04
CA GLN A 731 -5.97 11.52 -29.85
C GLN A 731 -5.38 12.93 -29.91
N ARG A 732 -6.03 13.87 -30.63
CA ARG A 732 -5.59 15.26 -30.74
C ARG A 732 -5.92 16.05 -29.48
N ALA A 733 -7.15 15.95 -28.97
CA ALA A 733 -7.55 16.66 -27.75
C ALA A 733 -6.85 16.09 -26.51
N GLU A 734 -6.61 14.77 -26.45
CA GLU A 734 -5.84 14.17 -25.36
C GLU A 734 -4.42 14.71 -25.25
N ARG A 735 -3.72 14.86 -26.39
CA ARG A 735 -2.38 15.46 -26.44
C ARG A 735 -2.39 16.92 -26.00
N ALA A 736 -3.36 17.69 -26.48
CA ALA A 736 -3.49 19.10 -26.14
C ALA A 736 -3.72 19.31 -24.63
N VAL A 737 -4.59 18.49 -24.02
CA VAL A 737 -4.83 18.48 -22.57
C VAL A 737 -3.58 18.06 -21.81
N HIS A 738 -2.88 17.01 -22.25
CA HIS A 738 -1.66 16.54 -21.60
C HIS A 738 -0.56 17.61 -21.61
N ASN A 739 -0.27 18.21 -22.76
CA ASN A 739 0.77 19.23 -22.85
C ASN A 739 0.41 20.47 -22.01
N SER A 740 -0.85 20.92 -22.06
CA SER A 740 -1.33 22.01 -21.21
C SER A 740 -1.26 21.67 -19.71
N MET A 741 -1.49 20.41 -19.33
CA MET A 741 -1.33 19.95 -17.94
C MET A 741 0.13 20.04 -17.51
N VAL A 742 1.05 19.53 -18.33
CA VAL A 742 2.48 19.52 -18.02
C VAL A 742 2.99 20.95 -17.83
N ASP A 743 2.62 21.88 -18.72
CA ASP A 743 2.99 23.30 -18.63
C ASP A 743 2.55 23.99 -17.34
N VAL A 744 1.34 23.67 -16.87
CA VAL A 744 0.76 24.30 -15.66
C VAL A 744 1.31 23.64 -14.40
N THR A 745 1.46 22.32 -14.40
CA THR A 745 1.76 21.53 -13.19
C THR A 745 3.25 21.29 -12.94
N CYS A 746 4.13 21.54 -13.91
CA CYS A 746 5.57 21.31 -13.75
C CYS A 746 6.42 22.57 -13.45
N LYS A 747 5.77 23.69 -13.10
CA LYS A 747 6.44 24.95 -12.72
C LYS A 747 7.19 24.84 -11.37
N PRO A 748 8.16 25.72 -11.05
CA PRO A 748 8.92 25.65 -9.78
C PRO A 748 8.08 25.87 -8.53
N ASP A 749 6.97 26.58 -8.68
CA ASP A 749 6.02 26.97 -7.66
C ASP A 749 4.75 26.09 -7.64
N SER A 750 4.69 25.05 -8.48
CA SER A 750 3.53 24.18 -8.57
C SER A 750 3.49 23.15 -7.45
N CYS A 751 2.26 22.77 -7.08
CA CYS A 751 2.00 21.74 -6.08
C CYS A 751 2.10 20.33 -6.66
N GLN A 752 2.12 19.30 -5.80
CA GLN A 752 2.25 17.92 -6.24
C GLN A 752 1.01 17.47 -7.04
N TYR A 753 1.22 17.00 -8.27
CA TYR A 753 0.14 16.58 -9.16
C TYR A 753 0.25 15.10 -9.52
N PHE A 754 -0.83 14.34 -9.31
CA PHE A 754 -0.95 12.93 -9.69
C PHE A 754 -1.95 12.77 -10.84
N LEU A 755 -1.48 12.24 -11.96
CA LEU A 755 -2.30 11.85 -13.10
C LEU A 755 -2.32 10.33 -13.21
N ILE A 756 -3.52 9.74 -13.19
CA ILE A 756 -3.75 8.32 -13.46
C ILE A 756 -4.48 8.22 -14.80
N THR A 757 -3.89 7.51 -15.74
CA THR A 757 -4.46 7.29 -17.08
C THR A 757 -4.26 5.83 -17.49
N PRO A 758 -5.31 5.15 -17.99
CA PRO A 758 -5.19 3.81 -18.56
C PRO A 758 -4.60 3.83 -19.98
N LYS A 759 -4.48 5.01 -20.60
CA LYS A 759 -3.95 5.20 -21.95
C LYS A 759 -2.47 5.57 -21.92
N LEU A 760 -1.65 4.78 -22.62
CA LEU A 760 -0.28 5.11 -23.00
C LEU A 760 -0.32 5.75 -24.39
N LEU A 761 -0.15 7.07 -24.47
CA LEU A 761 -0.09 7.77 -25.75
C LEU A 761 1.37 7.88 -26.23
N PRO A 762 1.68 7.49 -27.47
CA PRO A 762 3.02 7.69 -28.04
C PRO A 762 3.24 9.16 -28.36
N ASP A 763 4.48 9.65 -28.25
CA ASP A 763 4.90 11.02 -28.60
C ASP A 763 4.20 12.12 -27.78
N LEU A 764 4.16 11.96 -26.45
CA LEU A 764 3.74 13.02 -25.52
C LEU A 764 4.93 13.84 -25.06
N GLU A 765 4.68 15.12 -24.72
CA GLU A 765 5.69 15.95 -24.07
C GLU A 765 5.82 15.57 -22.59
N TYR A 766 7.06 15.46 -22.15
CA TYR A 766 7.41 15.09 -20.78
C TYR A 766 8.41 16.11 -20.23
N HIS A 767 8.18 16.55 -19.00
CA HIS A 767 9.04 17.49 -18.31
C HIS A 767 9.96 16.76 -17.33
N GLU A 768 11.18 17.27 -17.08
CA GLU A 768 12.18 16.63 -16.21
C GLU A 768 11.70 16.42 -14.76
N ARG A 769 10.75 17.25 -14.31
CA ARG A 769 10.13 17.17 -12.98
C ARG A 769 9.00 16.15 -12.88
N MET A 770 8.67 15.47 -13.97
CA MET A 770 7.61 14.50 -14.02
C MET A 770 8.16 13.09 -13.79
N LYS A 771 7.46 12.28 -13.01
CA LYS A 771 7.80 10.87 -12.76
C LYS A 771 6.69 9.97 -13.28
N ILE A 772 7.01 9.06 -14.20
CA ILE A 772 6.07 8.11 -14.76
C ILE A 772 6.09 6.82 -13.94
N LEU A 773 4.92 6.37 -13.50
CA LEU A 773 4.73 5.11 -12.80
C LEU A 773 3.79 4.23 -13.62
N CYS A 774 4.30 3.15 -14.18
CA CYS A 774 3.50 2.18 -14.92
C CYS A 774 3.12 1.02 -14.00
N VAL A 775 1.83 0.86 -13.74
CA VAL A 775 1.30 -0.23 -12.89
C VAL A 775 0.78 -1.32 -13.81
N ASN A 776 1.37 -2.52 -13.71
CA ASN A 776 0.89 -3.71 -14.40
C ASN A 776 0.37 -4.71 -13.35
N ASN A 777 -0.91 -5.10 -13.47
CA ASN A 777 -1.54 -6.06 -12.58
C ASN A 777 -2.16 -7.18 -13.43
N GLY A 778 -1.53 -8.35 -13.47
CA GLY A 778 -1.99 -9.50 -14.23
C GLY A 778 -1.53 -10.82 -13.64
N ASP A 779 -2.34 -11.87 -13.78
CA ASP A 779 -2.11 -13.22 -13.23
C ASP A 779 -0.88 -13.93 -13.82
N TRP A 780 -0.28 -13.36 -14.88
CA TRP A 780 0.86 -13.91 -15.63
C TRP A 780 2.15 -13.08 -15.44
N LEU A 781 2.27 -12.32 -14.35
CA LEU A 781 3.53 -11.67 -14.00
C LEU A 781 4.57 -12.74 -13.62
N PRO A 782 5.80 -12.72 -14.19
CA PRO A 782 6.85 -13.66 -13.80
C PRO A 782 7.16 -13.56 -12.30
N GLU A 783 7.38 -14.69 -11.62
CA GLU A 783 7.71 -14.74 -10.18
C GLU A 783 9.05 -14.07 -9.82
N GLU A 784 9.86 -13.73 -10.83
CA GLU A 784 11.16 -13.09 -10.66
C GLU A 784 11.03 -11.61 -10.20
N LYS A 785 11.46 -11.33 -8.96
CA LYS A 785 11.60 -9.96 -8.44
C LYS A 785 12.67 -9.21 -9.24
N GLY A 786 12.26 -8.11 -9.87
CA GLY A 786 13.14 -7.21 -10.64
C GLY A 786 12.75 -7.02 -12.11
N LEU A 787 11.86 -7.87 -12.64
CA LEU A 787 11.31 -7.75 -14.01
C LEU A 787 10.27 -6.62 -14.16
N GLY A 788 9.83 -6.00 -13.06
CA GLY A 788 8.92 -4.86 -13.08
C GLY A 788 9.59 -3.50 -13.30
N ASN A 789 10.92 -3.42 -13.36
CA ASN A 789 11.60 -2.16 -13.65
C ASN A 789 11.54 -1.89 -15.16
N MET A 790 10.57 -1.08 -15.56
CA MET A 790 10.33 -0.74 -16.97
C MET A 790 11.56 -0.10 -17.64
N MET A 791 12.45 0.60 -16.92
CA MET A 791 13.72 1.07 -17.50
C MET A 791 14.59 -0.10 -17.96
N ARG A 792 14.73 -1.17 -17.15
CA ARG A 792 15.47 -2.37 -17.58
C ARG A 792 14.82 -3.07 -18.76
N LEU A 793 13.49 -3.11 -18.83
CA LEU A 793 12.77 -3.67 -19.97
C LEU A 793 12.95 -2.84 -21.24
N ILE A 794 12.94 -1.51 -21.11
CA ILE A 794 13.23 -0.58 -22.21
C ILE A 794 14.69 -0.73 -22.65
N ASP A 795 15.66 -0.78 -21.72
CA ASP A 795 17.08 -1.01 -22.03
C ASP A 795 17.29 -2.35 -22.75
N THR A 796 16.56 -3.39 -22.33
CA THR A 796 16.60 -4.71 -22.97
C THR A 796 15.99 -4.67 -24.38
N PHE A 797 14.87 -3.95 -24.56
CA PHE A 797 14.21 -3.77 -25.84
C PHE A 797 15.04 -2.91 -26.81
N VAL A 798 15.62 -1.80 -26.34
CA VAL A 798 16.54 -0.94 -27.11
C VAL A 798 17.78 -1.73 -27.49
N GLY A 799 18.35 -2.51 -26.56
CA GLY A 799 19.47 -3.41 -26.84
C GLY A 799 19.14 -4.50 -27.86
N MET A 800 17.90 -5.03 -27.86
CA MET A 800 17.43 -5.95 -28.90
C MET A 800 17.22 -5.26 -30.25
N ARG A 801 16.68 -4.04 -30.26
CA ARG A 801 16.46 -3.25 -31.48
C ARG A 801 17.77 -2.86 -32.15
N ASP A 802 18.76 -2.45 -31.37
CA ASP A 802 20.10 -2.10 -31.86
C ASP A 802 20.82 -3.33 -32.43
N ARG A 803 20.66 -4.51 -31.80
CA ARG A 803 21.15 -5.79 -32.35
C ARG A 803 20.48 -6.17 -33.66
N SER A 804 19.16 -5.94 -33.79
CA SER A 804 18.44 -6.20 -35.03
C SER A 804 18.82 -5.22 -36.15
N SER A 805 19.20 -3.98 -35.81
CA SER A 805 19.66 -2.98 -36.79
C SER A 805 21.09 -3.21 -37.28
N ARG A 806 21.92 -3.94 -36.52
CA ARG A 806 23.29 -4.34 -36.93
C ARG A 806 23.33 -5.66 -37.71
N ALA A 807 22.23 -6.40 -37.75
CA ALA A 807 22.11 -7.68 -38.45
C ALA A 807 21.35 -7.58 -39.78
N GLY A 808 21.02 -6.36 -40.22
CA GLY A 808 20.39 -6.04 -41.50
C GLY A 808 21.35 -5.38 -42.47
#